data_AF-A0A1G2Z5E7-F1
#
_entry.id   AF-A0A1G2Z5E7-F1
#
_cell.length_a   1.000
_cell.length_b   1.000
_cell.length_c   1.000
_cell.angle_alpha   90.00
_cell.angle_beta   90.00
_cell.angle_gamma   90.00
#
_symmetry.space_group_name_H-M   'P 1'
#
loop_
_entity.id
_entity.type
_entity.pdbx_description
1 polymer ?
#
loop_
_entity_poly.entity_id
_entity_poly.type
_entity_poly.pdbx_seq_one_letter_code
_entity_poly.pdbx_strand_id
1 'polypeptide(L)'
;MNNFAGDANCKGWWQFEPEALAVDTMVLNDWTSLAGDPVVDVVQRHEGLGSLYLDGSSWLELADASLGAGFPLKSGDANKIISVAGRVRFVSVTNEIVIFKKGYQDDTFTIGLKEDAGDPEWAIGVGTGVYPTIEWHCSGYTPVVNRWYHFGVTYRDDTKAYVMRVYDYAAAAVVFTMSGNGTADVQVTGQALIIGYPNIGDSYFTGWLDELVVFNDILSTDEIDQIRAGTYIMELPAAGDPPADTPLAVYVPEVITMAPWYGIACWPIKERLRFNTEILQSHDRTEQRIAKRMGIPRQVVTIPFLLRDYTDAAKLDNILHEWGKDRWPVPIWWEAREHADNMAAGAGTITIDTSYADYRDGSHAMIFQRDNAEVVTVDTVAAGSLTLDGVTANAYAGSKWIMPCRYGYILDVADKEQYVGGAAKVDITFAIQDNDTAIAGWTAPMTYDGYDILTKPSYMGTGHTHTEGHDPDTVLIDAPAGRFEVRGNSTYNEVTQEHVWQIQTRADAWALRQLLHAKKGRQGVFLIPTFRNDITLSRAYTAGLTIYVVNRGYMTMGLNALRTYVALRPPGGAIQVRQVTNIAAVSATEEAFTLDGASATIFPAGSHLCWVDICRLADDNVAINWRKWGSCSCSADLVRVTE
;
A
#
# COMPACT_ATOMS: atom_id res chain seq x y z
N MET A 1 -11.95 10.84 4.03
CA MET A 1 -11.06 11.81 3.37
C MET A 1 -11.39 11.76 1.90
N ASN A 2 -11.45 12.93 1.26
CA ASN A 2 -11.72 12.98 -0.17
C ASN A 2 -10.63 12.20 -0.93
N ASN A 3 -11.03 11.55 -2.02
CA ASN A 3 -10.12 10.93 -2.96
C ASN A 3 -10.48 11.37 -4.37
N PHE A 4 -9.65 12.26 -4.92
CA PHE A 4 -9.82 12.81 -6.26
C PHE A 4 -9.07 12.02 -7.34
N ALA A 5 -8.25 11.03 -6.96
CA ALA A 5 -7.38 10.32 -7.89
C ALA A 5 -8.13 9.48 -8.95
N GLY A 6 -9.38 9.09 -8.65
CA GLY A 6 -10.26 8.37 -9.58
C GLY A 6 -11.01 9.28 -10.56
N ASP A 7 -10.98 10.60 -10.34
CA ASP A 7 -11.70 11.56 -11.15
C ASP A 7 -10.81 12.14 -12.25
N ALA A 8 -11.03 11.71 -13.49
CA ALA A 8 -10.28 12.20 -14.64
C ALA A 8 -10.50 13.70 -14.89
N ASN A 9 -11.56 14.30 -14.36
CA ASN A 9 -11.86 15.73 -14.49
C ASN A 9 -11.18 16.55 -13.40
N CYS A 10 -10.70 15.95 -12.31
CA CYS A 10 -9.85 16.62 -11.34
C CYS A 10 -8.48 16.93 -11.97
N LYS A 11 -8.16 18.22 -12.11
CA LYS A 11 -6.94 18.71 -12.76
C LYS A 11 -5.95 19.37 -11.83
N GLY A 12 -6.26 19.54 -10.55
CA GLY A 12 -5.29 19.99 -9.54
C GLY A 12 -5.83 19.77 -8.13
N TRP A 13 -4.97 19.30 -7.23
CA TRP A 13 -5.31 19.04 -5.83
C TRP A 13 -4.15 19.41 -4.89
N TRP A 14 -4.31 20.52 -4.17
CA TRP A 14 -3.32 21.03 -3.24
C TRP A 14 -3.80 20.91 -1.80
N GLN A 15 -3.11 20.09 -1.02
CA GLN A 15 -3.37 19.88 0.42
C GLN A 15 -2.57 20.83 1.32
N PHE A 16 -1.52 21.47 0.79
CA PHE A 16 -0.66 22.40 1.54
C PHE A 16 0.02 21.79 2.77
N GLU A 17 0.57 20.58 2.61
CA GLU A 17 1.17 19.81 3.68
C GLU A 17 2.58 20.29 4.08
N PRO A 18 3.04 20.02 5.32
CA PRO A 18 4.42 20.25 5.72
C PRO A 18 5.38 19.52 4.78
N GLU A 19 6.43 20.22 4.33
CA GLU A 19 7.42 19.71 3.36
C GLU A 19 6.87 19.44 1.94
N ALA A 20 5.58 19.67 1.69
CA ALA A 20 4.92 19.51 0.39
C ALA A 20 3.96 20.68 0.06
N LEU A 21 4.23 21.88 0.60
CA LEU A 21 3.39 23.08 0.44
C LEU A 21 3.13 23.45 -1.03
N ALA A 22 4.09 23.19 -1.91
CA ALA A 22 4.03 23.51 -3.33
C ALA A 22 3.53 22.36 -4.21
N VAL A 23 3.24 21.18 -3.64
CA VAL A 23 3.02 19.95 -4.42
C VAL A 23 1.53 19.77 -4.76
N ASP A 24 1.26 19.50 -6.03
CA ASP A 24 -0.03 18.99 -6.49
C ASP A 24 -0.08 17.47 -6.30
N THR A 25 -1.06 17.01 -5.55
CA THR A 25 -1.23 15.59 -5.21
C THR A 25 -1.64 14.75 -6.43
N MET A 26 -2.17 15.38 -7.49
CA MET A 26 -2.41 14.75 -8.80
C MET A 26 -1.14 14.64 -9.66
N VAL A 27 0.00 15.19 -9.20
CA VAL A 27 1.33 15.17 -9.86
C VAL A 27 1.33 15.82 -11.26
N LEU A 28 0.60 16.93 -11.42
CA LEU A 28 0.49 17.63 -12.71
C LEU A 28 0.80 19.14 -12.64
N ASN A 29 0.60 19.81 -11.49
CA ASN A 29 0.66 21.27 -11.39
C ASN A 29 1.34 21.77 -10.10
N ASP A 30 2.56 21.33 -9.84
CA ASP A 30 3.35 21.83 -8.70
C ASP A 30 3.62 23.33 -8.84
N TRP A 31 3.52 24.08 -7.74
CA TRP A 31 3.80 25.51 -7.69
C TRP A 31 5.29 25.77 -7.88
N THR A 32 5.67 26.20 -9.08
CA THR A 32 7.08 26.45 -9.44
C THR A 32 7.62 27.77 -8.89
N SER A 33 6.74 28.69 -8.49
CA SER A 33 7.11 30.00 -7.91
C SER A 33 6.22 30.34 -6.72
N LEU A 34 6.87 30.50 -5.57
CA LEU A 34 6.29 31.04 -4.34
C LEU A 34 6.84 32.44 -4.15
N ALA A 35 5.96 33.43 -4.01
CA ALA A 35 6.36 34.83 -3.83
C ALA A 35 5.97 35.33 -2.44
N GLY A 36 6.85 36.12 -1.82
CA GLY A 36 6.64 36.65 -0.47
C GLY A 36 6.75 35.63 0.66
N ASP A 37 7.34 34.45 0.41
CA ASP A 37 7.57 33.38 1.39
C ASP A 37 6.29 32.84 2.09
N PRO A 38 5.32 32.28 1.35
CA PRO A 38 4.15 31.62 1.94
C PRO A 38 4.57 30.50 2.89
N VAL A 39 3.82 30.34 4.00
CA VAL A 39 4.19 29.43 5.10
C VAL A 39 3.12 28.38 5.29
N VAL A 40 3.54 27.16 5.67
CA VAL A 40 2.63 26.12 6.14
C VAL A 40 2.26 26.35 7.61
N ASP A 41 0.96 26.37 7.93
CA ASP A 41 0.46 26.44 9.30
C ASP A 41 -0.09 25.08 9.74
N VAL A 42 0.56 24.47 10.73
CA VAL A 42 0.17 23.15 11.27
C VAL A 42 -0.90 23.23 12.36
N VAL A 43 -1.26 24.45 12.80
CA VAL A 43 -2.24 24.71 13.85
C VAL A 43 -3.58 25.12 13.24
N GLN A 44 -3.59 26.12 12.37
CA GLN A 44 -4.80 26.62 11.71
C GLN A 44 -5.06 25.83 10.42
N ARG A 45 -5.53 24.59 10.55
CA ARG A 45 -5.84 23.68 9.43
C ARG A 45 -7.19 23.03 9.61
N HIS A 46 -7.74 22.48 8.52
CA HIS A 46 -9.01 21.78 8.53
C HIS A 46 -8.88 20.33 8.06
N GLU A 47 -8.10 20.06 7.02
CA GLU A 47 -7.73 18.72 6.55
C GLU A 47 -6.22 18.49 6.73
N GLY A 48 -5.75 17.28 6.43
CA GLY A 48 -4.31 17.02 6.30
C GLY A 48 -3.49 17.16 7.59
N LEU A 49 -2.24 17.61 7.47
CA LEU A 49 -1.30 17.98 8.54
C LEU A 49 -0.92 19.47 8.54
N GLY A 50 -1.29 20.24 7.50
CA GLY A 50 -1.04 21.67 7.39
C GLY A 50 -2.06 22.41 6.53
N SER A 51 -1.97 23.74 6.51
CA SER A 51 -2.68 24.61 5.58
C SER A 51 -1.73 25.68 5.05
N LEU A 52 -2.07 26.32 3.94
CA LEU A 52 -1.34 27.46 3.40
C LEU A 52 -1.72 28.72 4.18
N TYR A 53 -0.75 29.44 4.72
CA TYR A 53 -0.92 30.79 5.26
C TYR A 53 -0.30 31.83 4.32
N LEU A 54 -1.11 32.84 3.98
CA LEU A 54 -0.70 34.03 3.24
C LEU A 54 -0.86 35.27 4.14
N ASP A 55 0.17 36.12 4.17
CA ASP A 55 0.33 37.21 5.14
C ASP A 55 -0.08 38.60 4.61
N GLY A 56 -0.68 38.67 3.43
CA GLY A 56 -0.96 39.93 2.74
C GLY A 56 0.22 40.50 1.95
N SER A 57 1.33 39.76 1.84
CA SER A 57 2.45 40.06 0.95
C SER A 57 2.97 38.83 0.19
N SER A 58 2.41 37.65 0.47
CA SER A 58 2.74 36.37 -0.13
C SER A 58 1.63 35.86 -1.06
N TRP A 59 2.03 35.15 -2.11
CA TRP A 59 1.11 34.53 -3.07
C TRP A 59 1.75 33.32 -3.77
N LEU A 60 0.90 32.48 -4.40
CA LEU A 60 1.36 31.44 -5.31
C LEU A 60 1.04 31.82 -6.75
N GLU A 61 1.98 31.51 -7.63
CA GLU A 61 1.83 31.74 -9.06
C GLU A 61 2.38 30.53 -9.82
N LEU A 62 1.63 30.07 -10.82
CA LEU A 62 2.03 29.01 -11.73
C LEU A 62 1.82 29.49 -13.16
N ALA A 63 2.92 29.56 -13.92
CA ALA A 63 2.88 30.00 -15.31
C ALA A 63 1.95 29.10 -16.14
N ASP A 64 1.20 29.68 -17.07
CA ASP A 64 0.26 28.94 -17.92
C ASP A 64 0.92 27.76 -18.63
N ALA A 65 2.16 27.95 -19.10
CA ALA A 65 2.94 26.92 -19.77
C ALA A 65 3.20 25.68 -18.88
N SER A 66 3.29 25.86 -17.56
CA SER A 66 3.54 24.81 -16.57
C SER A 66 2.30 24.01 -16.17
N LEU A 67 1.09 24.47 -16.53
CA LEU A 67 -0.15 23.74 -16.25
C LEU A 67 -0.21 22.42 -17.03
N GLY A 68 -0.73 21.36 -16.42
CA GLY A 68 -0.97 20.07 -17.06
C GLY A 68 -1.96 20.17 -18.24
N ALA A 69 -1.92 19.18 -19.13
CA ALA A 69 -2.88 19.08 -20.23
C ALA A 69 -4.31 18.88 -19.70
N GLY A 70 -5.30 19.56 -20.29
CA GLY A 70 -6.69 19.47 -19.85
C GLY A 70 -7.05 20.37 -18.66
N PHE A 71 -6.09 21.13 -18.11
CA PHE A 71 -6.35 22.10 -17.05
C PHE A 71 -7.31 23.19 -17.58
N PRO A 72 -8.37 23.54 -16.86
CA PRO A 72 -9.39 24.45 -17.35
C PRO A 72 -8.80 25.83 -17.67
N LEU A 73 -9.18 26.39 -18.83
CA LEU A 73 -8.75 27.72 -19.29
C LEU A 73 -7.22 27.87 -19.53
N LYS A 74 -6.49 26.76 -19.69
CA LYS A 74 -5.09 26.77 -20.15
C LYS A 74 -5.01 27.20 -21.61
N SER A 75 -4.01 28.01 -21.97
CA SER A 75 -3.83 28.43 -23.36
C SER A 75 -3.68 27.26 -24.33
N GLY A 76 -4.47 27.27 -25.40
CA GLY A 76 -4.53 26.20 -26.40
C GLY A 76 -5.48 25.05 -26.05
N ASP A 77 -6.09 25.06 -24.86
CA ASP A 77 -7.18 24.15 -24.51
C ASP A 77 -8.53 24.70 -25.00
N ALA A 78 -9.41 23.81 -25.43
CA ALA A 78 -10.78 24.15 -25.84
C ALA A 78 -11.77 24.11 -24.67
N ASN A 79 -11.37 23.54 -23.53
CA ASN A 79 -12.25 23.39 -22.38
C ASN A 79 -12.40 24.71 -21.60
N LYS A 80 -13.61 25.25 -21.64
CA LYS A 80 -14.03 26.45 -20.92
C LYS A 80 -15.03 26.15 -19.79
N ILE A 81 -14.91 24.97 -19.21
CA ILE A 81 -15.65 24.54 -18.04
C ILE A 81 -14.66 24.47 -16.88
N ILE A 82 -15.02 25.05 -15.75
CA ILE A 82 -14.18 25.07 -14.55
C ILE A 82 -15.02 24.91 -13.30
N SER A 83 -14.57 24.06 -12.39
CA SER A 83 -15.05 24.02 -11.01
C SER A 83 -13.87 24.13 -10.04
N VAL A 84 -14.04 24.89 -8.97
CA VAL A 84 -13.02 25.08 -7.93
C VAL A 84 -13.70 24.94 -6.58
N ALA A 85 -13.14 24.09 -5.72
CA ALA A 85 -13.59 23.95 -4.35
C ALA A 85 -12.41 24.00 -3.37
N GLY A 86 -12.67 24.41 -2.14
CA GLY A 86 -11.66 24.42 -1.09
C GLY A 86 -12.15 25.07 0.19
N ARG A 87 -11.25 25.19 1.16
CA ARG A 87 -11.52 25.83 2.45
C ARG A 87 -10.71 27.10 2.59
N VAL A 88 -11.33 28.14 3.14
CA VAL A 88 -10.70 29.43 3.38
C VAL A 88 -11.03 29.99 4.76
N ARG A 89 -10.08 30.72 5.34
CA ARG A 89 -10.26 31.50 6.56
C ARG A 89 -9.63 32.87 6.41
N PHE A 90 -10.46 33.92 6.47
CA PHE A 90 -10.00 35.30 6.32
C PHE A 90 -9.50 35.90 7.63
N VAL A 91 -8.41 36.66 7.58
CA VAL A 91 -7.97 37.53 8.69
C VAL A 91 -8.61 38.93 8.57
N SER A 92 -8.81 39.41 7.35
CA SER A 92 -9.45 40.69 7.04
C SER A 92 -10.43 40.54 5.88
N VAL A 93 -11.49 41.38 5.89
CA VAL A 93 -12.57 41.44 4.89
C VAL A 93 -12.96 42.90 4.67
N THR A 94 -11.98 43.80 4.54
CA THR A 94 -12.25 45.25 4.38
C THR A 94 -12.08 45.73 2.95
N ASN A 95 -11.46 44.93 2.09
CA ASN A 95 -11.12 45.27 0.71
C ASN A 95 -11.56 44.13 -0.22
N GLU A 96 -11.47 44.36 -1.52
CA GLU A 96 -11.53 43.30 -2.53
C GLU A 96 -10.39 42.28 -2.32
N ILE A 97 -10.69 40.99 -2.37
CA ILE A 97 -9.74 39.92 -2.08
C ILE A 97 -9.81 38.88 -3.19
N VAL A 98 -8.67 38.42 -3.68
CA VAL A 98 -8.61 37.30 -4.63
C VAL A 98 -8.12 36.05 -3.93
N ILE A 99 -8.93 34.98 -3.98
CA ILE A 99 -8.57 33.67 -3.46
C ILE A 99 -7.95 32.82 -4.57
N PHE A 100 -8.61 32.76 -5.72
CA PHE A 100 -8.20 31.97 -6.87
C PHE A 100 -8.42 32.77 -8.15
N LYS A 101 -7.43 32.81 -9.03
CA LYS A 101 -7.53 33.50 -10.31
C LYS A 101 -6.78 32.75 -11.39
N LYS A 102 -7.41 32.56 -12.55
CA LYS A 102 -6.73 32.26 -13.80
C LYS A 102 -6.78 33.53 -14.63
N GLY A 103 -5.63 34.05 -15.05
CA GLY A 103 -5.58 35.32 -15.78
C GLY A 103 -4.68 36.38 -15.15
N TYR A 104 -4.26 37.34 -15.95
CA TYR A 104 -3.54 38.53 -15.51
C TYR A 104 -4.49 39.73 -15.59
N GLN A 105 -4.34 40.66 -14.63
CA GLN A 105 -5.13 41.89 -14.47
C GLN A 105 -6.64 41.71 -14.34
N ASP A 106 -7.37 41.08 -15.26
CA ASP A 106 -8.79 40.75 -15.14
C ASP A 106 -9.28 39.75 -16.22
N ASP A 107 -8.37 39.00 -16.83
CA ASP A 107 -8.60 38.47 -18.18
C ASP A 107 -9.45 37.19 -18.29
N THR A 108 -9.70 36.43 -17.21
CA THR A 108 -10.25 35.06 -17.35
C THR A 108 -11.27 34.68 -16.28
N PHE A 109 -10.85 34.23 -15.11
CA PHE A 109 -11.74 33.68 -14.09
C PHE A 109 -11.23 34.00 -12.69
N THR A 110 -12.08 34.55 -11.83
CA THR A 110 -11.70 35.00 -10.49
C THR A 110 -12.73 34.56 -9.45
N ILE A 111 -12.25 34.08 -8.31
CA ILE A 111 -13.04 33.80 -7.10
C ILE A 111 -12.45 34.62 -5.96
N GLY A 112 -13.32 35.32 -5.24
CA GLY A 112 -12.86 36.21 -4.19
C GLY A 112 -13.96 36.95 -3.47
N LEU A 113 -13.58 38.04 -2.81
CA LEU A 113 -14.50 39.05 -2.31
C LEU A 113 -14.43 40.27 -3.22
N LYS A 114 -15.58 40.76 -3.69
CA LYS A 114 -15.67 41.98 -4.47
C LYS A 114 -16.38 43.04 -3.66
N GLU A 115 -15.85 44.27 -3.66
CA GLU A 115 -16.56 45.41 -3.09
C GLU A 115 -17.78 45.73 -3.95
N ASP A 116 -18.97 45.56 -3.36
CA ASP A 116 -20.24 45.97 -3.94
C ASP A 116 -21.04 46.73 -2.88
N ALA A 117 -21.65 47.84 -3.28
CA ALA A 117 -22.37 48.75 -2.37
C ALA A 117 -21.62 49.21 -1.09
N GLY A 118 -20.28 49.09 -1.05
CA GLY A 118 -19.41 49.54 0.05
C GLY A 118 -18.97 48.46 1.04
N ASP A 119 -19.41 47.21 0.86
CA ASP A 119 -18.95 46.06 1.64
C ASP A 119 -18.37 44.98 0.71
N PRO A 120 -17.29 44.28 1.08
CA PRO A 120 -16.77 43.17 0.28
C PRO A 120 -17.62 41.92 0.51
N GLU A 121 -18.12 41.36 -0.59
CA GLU A 121 -18.99 40.20 -0.61
C GLU A 121 -18.39 39.08 -1.45
N TRP A 122 -18.73 37.83 -1.15
CA TRP A 122 -18.32 36.73 -2.00
C TRP A 122 -18.80 36.92 -3.43
N ALA A 123 -17.89 36.74 -4.39
CA ALA A 123 -18.16 36.95 -5.80
C ALA A 123 -17.39 36.00 -6.70
N ILE A 124 -17.98 35.75 -7.87
CA ILE A 124 -17.34 35.15 -9.03
C ILE A 124 -17.21 36.22 -10.13
N GLY A 125 -16.03 36.28 -10.75
CA GLY A 125 -15.72 37.19 -11.84
C GLY A 125 -15.35 36.43 -13.11
N VAL A 126 -16.00 36.76 -14.23
CA VAL A 126 -15.72 36.21 -15.56
C VAL A 126 -15.20 37.32 -16.47
N GLY A 127 -13.97 37.16 -16.98
CA GLY A 127 -13.28 38.14 -17.82
C GLY A 127 -13.46 37.89 -19.31
N THR A 128 -13.72 38.96 -20.07
CA THR A 128 -13.83 38.91 -21.55
C THR A 128 -12.49 39.11 -22.27
N GLY A 129 -11.36 39.16 -21.54
CA GLY A 129 -10.01 39.39 -22.06
C GLY A 129 -9.79 40.77 -22.67
N VAL A 130 -10.73 41.69 -22.47
CA VAL A 130 -10.58 43.11 -22.73
C VAL A 130 -10.66 43.85 -21.41
N TYR A 131 -9.53 44.42 -20.97
CA TYR A 131 -9.51 45.27 -19.78
C TYR A 131 -10.37 46.54 -19.99
N PRO A 132 -11.19 46.98 -19.01
CA PRO A 132 -11.42 46.45 -17.67
C PRO A 132 -12.80 45.76 -17.55
N THR A 133 -13.07 44.71 -18.33
CA THR A 133 -14.42 44.10 -18.36
C THR A 133 -14.42 42.70 -17.76
N ILE A 134 -14.54 42.64 -16.43
CA ILE A 134 -15.07 41.48 -15.71
C ILE A 134 -16.56 41.69 -15.45
N GLU A 135 -17.34 40.66 -15.75
CA GLU A 135 -18.68 40.52 -15.21
C GLU A 135 -18.59 39.90 -13.82
N TRP A 136 -19.01 40.68 -12.82
CA TRP A 136 -19.05 40.27 -11.42
C TRP A 136 -20.45 39.81 -11.03
N HIS A 137 -20.53 38.68 -10.33
CA HIS A 137 -21.74 38.23 -9.67
C HIS A 137 -21.49 38.15 -8.17
N CYS A 138 -22.00 39.13 -7.43
CA CYS A 138 -21.89 39.24 -5.98
C CYS A 138 -23.04 38.51 -5.27
N SER A 139 -22.73 37.92 -4.12
CA SER A 139 -23.65 37.06 -3.37
C SER A 139 -24.60 37.80 -2.41
N GLY A 140 -24.32 39.06 -2.06
CA GLY A 140 -25.00 39.74 -0.95
C GLY A 140 -24.47 39.31 0.43
N TYR A 141 -23.39 38.54 0.51
CA TYR A 141 -22.89 37.97 1.77
C TYR A 141 -21.41 38.30 2.04
N THR A 142 -21.17 39.09 3.07
CA THR A 142 -19.83 39.37 3.62
C THR A 142 -19.43 38.30 4.64
N PRO A 143 -18.27 37.63 4.48
CA PRO A 143 -17.81 36.65 5.45
C PRO A 143 -17.35 37.32 6.76
N VAL A 144 -17.57 36.63 7.87
CA VAL A 144 -17.01 37.00 9.17
C VAL A 144 -15.55 36.53 9.25
N VAL A 145 -14.65 37.43 9.67
CA VAL A 145 -13.22 37.13 9.90
C VAL A 145 -13.02 36.00 10.91
N ASN A 146 -11.89 35.31 10.81
CA ASN A 146 -11.47 34.25 11.71
C ASN A 146 -12.45 33.06 11.81
N ARG A 147 -13.19 32.79 10.73
CA ARG A 147 -14.01 31.60 10.55
C ARG A 147 -13.60 30.83 9.31
N TRP A 148 -13.71 29.51 9.40
CA TRP A 148 -13.52 28.64 8.25
C TRP A 148 -14.80 28.59 7.42
N TYR A 149 -14.62 28.70 6.11
CA TYR A 149 -15.65 28.48 5.12
C TYR A 149 -15.20 27.39 4.16
N HIS A 150 -16.14 26.56 3.71
CA HIS A 150 -15.95 25.77 2.50
C HIS A 150 -16.66 26.46 1.34
N PHE A 151 -15.99 26.63 0.21
CA PHE A 151 -16.57 27.19 -1.00
C PHE A 151 -16.49 26.19 -2.15
N GLY A 152 -17.49 26.22 -3.03
CA GLY A 152 -17.48 25.54 -4.31
C GLY A 152 -18.04 26.48 -5.37
N VAL A 153 -17.30 26.69 -6.45
CA VAL A 153 -17.67 27.59 -7.54
C VAL A 153 -17.54 26.85 -8.85
N THR A 154 -18.55 26.93 -9.71
CA THR A 154 -18.57 26.28 -11.02
C THR A 154 -18.95 27.28 -12.10
N TYR A 155 -18.36 27.18 -13.28
CA TYR A 155 -18.71 27.98 -14.45
C TYR A 155 -18.58 27.17 -15.74
N ARG A 156 -19.54 27.33 -16.66
CA ARG A 156 -19.47 26.80 -18.04
C ARG A 156 -19.78 27.88 -19.06
N ASP A 157 -18.90 27.99 -20.06
CA ASP A 157 -19.02 29.06 -21.06
C ASP A 157 -20.15 28.86 -22.07
N ASP A 158 -20.54 27.63 -22.40
CA ASP A 158 -21.57 27.38 -23.41
C ASP A 158 -22.95 27.98 -23.07
N THR A 159 -23.31 27.97 -21.79
CA THR A 159 -24.57 28.49 -21.26
C THR A 159 -24.38 29.72 -20.36
N LYS A 160 -23.12 30.11 -20.13
CA LYS A 160 -22.73 31.15 -19.16
C LYS A 160 -23.20 30.86 -17.73
N ALA A 161 -23.52 29.60 -17.43
CA ALA A 161 -24.08 29.24 -16.14
C ALA A 161 -22.98 29.24 -15.08
N TYR A 162 -23.26 29.86 -13.94
CA TYR A 162 -22.42 29.83 -12.75
C TYR A 162 -23.20 29.31 -11.54
N VAL A 163 -22.49 28.67 -10.62
CA VAL A 163 -22.97 28.34 -9.27
C VAL A 163 -21.86 28.69 -8.28
N MET A 164 -22.24 29.26 -7.15
CA MET A 164 -21.36 29.44 -6.00
C MET A 164 -22.10 29.05 -4.73
N ARG A 165 -21.50 28.13 -3.98
CA ARG A 165 -22.04 27.59 -2.73
C ARG A 165 -21.01 27.75 -1.63
N VAL A 166 -21.42 28.34 -0.50
CA VAL A 166 -20.54 28.59 0.64
C VAL A 166 -21.16 28.06 1.93
N TYR A 167 -20.36 27.33 2.71
CA TYR A 167 -20.73 26.77 4.02
C TYR A 167 -19.87 27.38 5.12
N ASP A 168 -20.49 27.88 6.19
CA ASP A 168 -19.79 28.39 7.39
C ASP A 168 -19.71 27.25 8.43
N TYR A 169 -18.48 26.85 8.76
CA TYR A 169 -18.24 25.79 9.75
C TYR A 169 -18.66 26.18 11.17
N ALA A 170 -18.60 27.47 11.53
CA ALA A 170 -19.03 27.94 12.83
C ALA A 170 -20.56 27.99 12.94
N ALA A 171 -21.26 28.32 11.85
CA ALA A 171 -22.72 28.29 11.80
C ALA A 171 -23.29 26.87 11.55
N ALA A 172 -22.43 25.95 11.10
CA ALA A 172 -22.80 24.60 10.66
C ALA A 172 -23.91 24.61 9.60
N ALA A 173 -23.85 25.56 8.65
CA ALA A 173 -24.88 25.76 7.65
C ALA A 173 -24.30 26.31 6.34
N VAL A 174 -24.98 25.99 5.23
CA VAL A 174 -24.79 26.68 3.95
C VAL A 174 -25.33 28.10 4.12
N VAL A 175 -24.45 29.09 4.03
CA VAL A 175 -24.81 30.50 4.22
C VAL A 175 -25.49 31.08 3.00
N PHE A 176 -25.10 30.62 1.80
CA PHE A 176 -25.82 30.89 0.56
C PHE A 176 -25.48 29.86 -0.53
N THR A 177 -26.36 29.79 -1.52
CA THR A 177 -26.09 29.19 -2.83
C THR A 177 -26.66 30.14 -3.87
N MET A 178 -25.78 30.72 -4.68
CA MET A 178 -26.18 31.57 -5.79
C MET A 178 -25.93 30.83 -7.10
N SER A 179 -26.82 31.03 -8.05
CA SER A 179 -26.71 30.47 -9.39
C SER A 179 -27.37 31.40 -10.40
N GLY A 180 -26.84 31.45 -11.60
CA GLY A 180 -27.39 32.27 -12.66
C GLY A 180 -26.68 32.05 -13.98
N ASN A 181 -27.00 32.88 -14.95
CA ASN A 181 -26.31 32.94 -16.22
C ASN A 181 -25.70 34.32 -16.38
N GLY A 182 -24.39 34.36 -16.62
CA GLY A 182 -23.70 35.57 -17.04
C GLY A 182 -24.01 35.94 -18.49
N THR A 183 -23.31 36.95 -18.96
CA THR A 183 -23.40 37.51 -20.32
C THR A 183 -22.03 37.55 -21.01
N ALA A 184 -20.94 37.47 -20.26
CA ALA A 184 -19.56 37.51 -20.73
C ALA A 184 -19.04 36.14 -21.21
N ASP A 185 -18.34 36.11 -22.34
CA ASP A 185 -17.57 34.92 -22.77
C ASP A 185 -16.28 34.82 -21.96
N VAL A 186 -16.05 33.71 -21.26
CA VAL A 186 -14.76 33.47 -20.59
C VAL A 186 -13.68 33.33 -21.65
N GLN A 187 -12.60 34.08 -21.50
CA GLN A 187 -11.48 33.94 -22.42
C GLN A 187 -10.58 32.77 -22.04
N VAL A 188 -9.68 32.42 -22.95
CA VAL A 188 -8.59 31.49 -22.67
C VAL A 188 -7.31 32.25 -23.00
N THR A 189 -6.44 32.42 -22.02
CA THR A 189 -5.23 33.25 -22.14
C THR A 189 -4.00 32.50 -21.65
N GLY A 190 -2.82 32.88 -22.16
CA GLY A 190 -1.52 32.37 -21.72
C GLY A 190 -1.05 32.92 -20.36
N GLN A 191 -1.98 33.42 -19.54
CA GLN A 191 -1.67 34.05 -18.26
C GLN A 191 -1.70 33.04 -17.11
N ALA A 192 -0.91 33.33 -16.07
CA ALA A 192 -0.69 32.44 -14.93
C ALA A 192 -1.98 32.09 -14.15
N LEU A 193 -1.90 30.96 -13.45
CA LEU A 193 -2.77 30.62 -12.34
C LEU A 193 -2.21 31.25 -11.05
N ILE A 194 -3.06 31.90 -10.26
CA ILE A 194 -2.66 32.71 -9.11
C ILE A 194 -3.56 32.41 -7.90
N ILE A 195 -2.96 32.34 -6.72
CA ILE A 195 -3.64 32.28 -5.42
C ILE A 195 -3.17 33.46 -4.56
N GLY A 196 -4.12 34.26 -4.08
CA GLY A 196 -3.86 35.30 -3.08
C GLY A 196 -3.40 36.67 -3.60
N TYR A 197 -3.25 36.84 -4.91
CA TYR A 197 -2.81 38.10 -5.52
C TYR A 197 -3.77 38.61 -6.62
N PRO A 198 -4.33 39.82 -6.49
CA PRO A 198 -5.29 40.37 -7.45
C PRO A 198 -4.64 41.03 -8.67
N ASN A 199 -3.37 41.44 -8.54
CA ASN A 199 -2.55 42.14 -9.54
C ASN A 199 -2.96 43.59 -9.90
N ILE A 200 -4.10 44.08 -9.43
CA ILE A 200 -4.45 45.50 -9.46
C ILE A 200 -4.91 45.94 -8.06
N GLY A 201 -4.24 46.95 -7.50
CA GLY A 201 -4.48 47.46 -6.15
C GLY A 201 -3.67 46.76 -5.05
N ASP A 202 -3.68 47.34 -3.84
CA ASP A 202 -2.93 46.87 -2.67
C ASP A 202 -3.69 45.79 -1.85
N SER A 203 -4.60 45.04 -2.49
CA SER A 203 -5.57 44.19 -1.79
C SER A 203 -5.21 42.71 -1.83
N TYR A 204 -4.18 42.34 -1.08
CA TYR A 204 -3.70 40.97 -0.95
C TYR A 204 -4.61 40.12 -0.05
N PHE A 205 -4.67 38.82 -0.32
CA PHE A 205 -5.30 37.88 0.62
C PHE A 205 -4.43 37.72 1.86
N THR A 206 -5.06 37.86 3.03
CA THR A 206 -4.46 37.53 4.32
C THR A 206 -5.33 36.50 5.01
N GLY A 207 -4.81 35.29 5.18
CA GLY A 207 -5.60 34.17 5.69
C GLY A 207 -5.03 32.80 5.39
N TRP A 208 -5.85 31.79 5.65
CA TRP A 208 -5.51 30.38 5.43
C TRP A 208 -6.34 29.77 4.31
N LEU A 209 -5.71 28.90 3.52
CA LEU A 209 -6.33 28.07 2.50
C LEU A 209 -5.96 26.61 2.73
N ASP A 210 -6.93 25.72 2.51
CA ASP A 210 -6.77 24.29 2.76
C ASP A 210 -7.60 23.46 1.76
N GLU A 211 -7.06 22.32 1.34
CA GLU A 211 -7.61 21.37 0.35
C GLU A 211 -8.22 22.07 -0.88
N LEU A 212 -7.39 22.81 -1.63
CA LEU A 212 -7.84 23.45 -2.87
C LEU A 212 -7.85 22.43 -4.01
N VAL A 213 -8.98 22.30 -4.69
CA VAL A 213 -9.18 21.36 -5.79
C VAL A 213 -9.81 22.05 -7.00
N VAL A 214 -9.35 21.70 -8.20
CA VAL A 214 -9.81 22.25 -9.49
C VAL A 214 -10.22 21.11 -10.41
N PHE A 215 -11.41 21.24 -11.01
CA PHE A 215 -11.94 20.33 -12.00
C PHE A 215 -12.20 21.02 -13.33
N ASN A 216 -12.17 20.25 -14.40
CA ASN A 216 -12.47 20.70 -15.76
C ASN A 216 -13.89 20.32 -16.23
N ASP A 217 -14.77 20.00 -15.29
CA ASP A 217 -16.20 19.76 -15.46
C ASP A 217 -17.03 20.61 -14.45
N ILE A 218 -18.33 20.34 -14.35
CA ILE A 218 -19.24 21.03 -13.42
C ILE A 218 -19.53 20.12 -12.23
N LEU A 219 -19.07 20.52 -11.05
CA LEU A 219 -19.48 19.90 -9.79
C LEU A 219 -20.95 20.24 -9.49
N SER A 220 -21.74 19.22 -9.16
CA SER A 220 -23.06 19.39 -8.56
C SER A 220 -22.97 19.94 -7.13
N THR A 221 -24.07 20.48 -6.62
CA THR A 221 -24.13 20.94 -5.23
C THR A 221 -23.91 19.82 -4.22
N ASP A 222 -24.27 18.58 -4.58
CA ASP A 222 -24.08 17.41 -3.73
C ASP A 222 -22.60 17.00 -3.70
N GLU A 223 -21.92 17.02 -4.85
CA GLU A 223 -20.47 16.80 -4.92
C GLU A 223 -19.68 17.86 -4.15
N ILE A 224 -20.07 19.14 -4.26
CA ILE A 224 -19.50 20.22 -3.44
C ILE A 224 -19.70 19.94 -1.94
N ASP A 225 -20.87 19.44 -1.54
CA ASP A 225 -21.15 19.09 -0.14
C ASP A 225 -20.42 17.82 0.31
N GLN A 226 -20.14 16.88 -0.58
CA GLN A 226 -19.32 15.69 -0.33
C GLN A 226 -17.85 16.06 -0.14
N ILE A 227 -17.30 16.96 -0.97
CA ILE A 227 -15.94 17.49 -0.83
C ILE A 227 -15.79 18.16 0.53
N ARG A 228 -16.75 19.01 0.90
CA ARG A 228 -16.81 19.63 2.24
C ARG A 228 -16.78 18.60 3.35
N ALA A 229 -17.57 17.52 3.21
CA ALA A 229 -17.72 16.48 4.22
C ALA A 229 -16.54 15.48 4.27
N GLY A 230 -15.58 15.56 3.34
CA GLY A 230 -14.47 14.61 3.26
C GLY A 230 -14.90 13.23 2.73
N THR A 231 -16.01 13.16 2.00
CA THR A 231 -16.64 11.94 1.48
C THR A 231 -16.71 11.90 -0.05
N TYR A 232 -16.02 12.82 -0.75
CA TYR A 232 -15.95 12.78 -2.21
C TYR A 232 -15.08 11.60 -2.64
N ILE A 233 -15.71 10.66 -3.34
CA ILE A 233 -15.06 9.48 -3.91
C ILE A 233 -15.74 9.25 -5.26
N MET A 234 -15.01 9.39 -6.36
CA MET A 234 -15.50 8.93 -7.67
C MET A 234 -15.24 7.43 -7.76
N GLU A 235 -16.30 6.63 -7.58
CA GLU A 235 -16.33 5.26 -8.08
C GLU A 235 -16.30 5.30 -9.62
N LEU A 236 -15.52 4.42 -10.24
CA LEU A 236 -15.58 4.19 -11.68
C LEU A 236 -17.05 3.89 -12.05
N PRO A 237 -17.66 4.58 -13.02
CA PRO A 237 -19.08 4.40 -13.28
C PRO A 237 -19.33 2.98 -13.82
N ALA A 238 -20.26 2.26 -13.17
CA ALA A 238 -20.84 1.03 -13.68
C ALA A 238 -21.47 1.28 -15.07
N ALA A 239 -21.19 0.39 -16.02
CA ALA A 239 -21.71 0.48 -17.38
C ALA A 239 -23.25 0.41 -17.41
N GLY A 240 -23.92 1.48 -17.86
CA GLY A 240 -25.38 1.54 -17.98
C GLY A 240 -25.88 2.54 -19.05
N ASP A 241 -26.35 1.97 -20.16
CA ASP A 241 -27.12 2.44 -21.33
C ASP A 241 -27.09 3.91 -21.84
N PRO A 242 -26.90 4.13 -23.17
CA PRO A 242 -26.84 5.46 -23.77
C PRO A 242 -28.24 6.02 -24.14
N PRO A 243 -28.45 7.36 -24.10
CA PRO A 243 -29.57 8.00 -24.76
C PRO A 243 -29.35 8.11 -26.27
N ALA A 244 -30.45 8.08 -27.02
CA ALA A 244 -30.47 8.14 -28.48
C ALA A 244 -30.15 9.54 -29.04
N ASP A 245 -29.44 9.53 -30.19
CA ASP A 245 -29.24 10.61 -31.17
C ASP A 245 -28.33 11.80 -30.81
N THR A 246 -27.03 11.70 -31.15
CA THR A 246 -26.35 12.50 -32.20
C THR A 246 -24.85 12.14 -32.31
N PRO A 247 -24.19 12.27 -33.49
CA PRO A 247 -22.92 11.62 -33.75
C PRO A 247 -21.71 12.56 -33.59
N LEU A 248 -20.88 12.35 -32.56
CA LEU A 248 -19.55 12.95 -32.44
C LEU A 248 -18.56 11.94 -31.85
N ALA A 249 -17.30 12.10 -32.25
CA ALA A 249 -16.23 11.11 -32.22
C ALA A 249 -16.13 10.26 -30.94
N VAL A 250 -16.05 8.95 -31.15
CA VAL A 250 -15.82 7.93 -30.14
C VAL A 250 -14.48 8.17 -29.46
N TYR A 251 -14.47 8.88 -28.34
CA TYR A 251 -13.48 8.66 -27.30
C TYR A 251 -13.80 7.28 -26.71
N VAL A 252 -13.03 6.28 -27.11
CA VAL A 252 -13.04 4.96 -26.48
C VAL A 252 -12.42 5.20 -25.10
N PRO A 253 -13.16 5.09 -23.97
CA PRO A 253 -12.49 5.03 -22.68
C PRO A 253 -11.45 3.92 -22.79
N GLU A 254 -10.24 4.15 -22.30
CA GLU A 254 -9.28 3.06 -22.16
C GLU A 254 -9.92 2.05 -21.20
N VAL A 255 -10.67 1.09 -21.77
CA VAL A 255 -10.97 -0.17 -21.12
C VAL A 255 -9.61 -0.59 -20.63
N ILE A 256 -9.43 -0.75 -19.32
CA ILE A 256 -8.23 -1.38 -18.80
C ILE A 256 -8.27 -2.80 -19.37
N THR A 257 -7.74 -2.94 -20.57
CA THR A 257 -7.72 -4.18 -21.29
C THR A 257 -6.63 -4.97 -20.62
N MET A 258 -7.05 -5.95 -19.83
CA MET A 258 -6.15 -6.98 -19.33
C MET A 258 -5.95 -8.03 -20.41
N ALA A 259 -4.74 -8.57 -20.49
CA ALA A 259 -4.47 -9.70 -21.37
C ALA A 259 -5.48 -10.82 -21.07
N PRO A 260 -6.17 -11.37 -22.07
CA PRO A 260 -7.04 -12.50 -21.83
C PRO A 260 -6.20 -13.66 -21.26
N TRP A 261 -6.69 -14.28 -20.19
CA TRP A 261 -5.95 -15.38 -19.57
C TRP A 261 -6.16 -16.67 -20.36
N TYR A 262 -5.06 -17.32 -20.71
CA TYR A 262 -5.08 -18.61 -21.40
C TYR A 262 -4.14 -19.61 -20.74
N GLY A 263 -4.61 -20.86 -20.69
CA GLY A 263 -3.81 -21.97 -20.22
C GLY A 263 -4.07 -22.33 -18.75
N ILE A 264 -3.79 -23.60 -18.46
CA ILE A 264 -3.87 -24.16 -17.11
C ILE A 264 -2.48 -24.09 -16.51
N ALA A 265 -2.36 -23.49 -15.32
CA ALA A 265 -1.13 -23.57 -14.56
C ALA A 265 -0.82 -25.03 -14.20
N CYS A 266 0.43 -25.43 -14.39
CA CYS A 266 0.95 -26.66 -13.84
C CYS A 266 1.68 -26.39 -12.53
N TRP A 267 2.01 -27.47 -11.83
CA TRP A 267 2.71 -27.42 -10.56
C TRP A 267 4.15 -27.90 -10.77
N PRO A 268 5.14 -27.40 -10.01
CA PRO A 268 5.01 -26.42 -8.92
C PRO A 268 5.00 -24.96 -9.39
N ILE A 269 4.23 -24.12 -8.72
CA ILE A 269 4.22 -22.65 -8.91
C ILE A 269 5.17 -22.03 -7.88
N LYS A 270 5.96 -21.03 -8.27
CA LYS A 270 6.89 -20.35 -7.36
C LYS A 270 6.42 -18.95 -7.06
N GLU A 271 6.25 -18.62 -5.79
CA GLU A 271 6.00 -17.27 -5.30
C GLU A 271 7.27 -16.77 -4.60
N ARG A 272 7.66 -15.52 -4.86
CA ARG A 272 8.75 -14.83 -4.19
C ARG A 272 8.23 -13.55 -3.57
N LEU A 273 8.37 -13.44 -2.26
CA LEU A 273 8.09 -12.22 -1.51
C LEU A 273 9.41 -11.51 -1.27
N ARG A 274 9.55 -10.33 -1.87
CA ARG A 274 10.75 -9.48 -1.76
C ARG A 274 10.46 -8.29 -0.87
N PHE A 275 10.82 -8.42 0.39
CA PHE A 275 10.88 -7.31 1.34
C PHE A 275 12.02 -6.35 0.98
N ASN A 276 12.13 -5.25 1.71
CA ASN A 276 13.24 -4.33 1.56
C ASN A 276 13.56 -3.76 2.94
N THR A 277 14.57 -4.31 3.58
CA THR A 277 15.03 -3.90 4.89
C THR A 277 16.48 -3.46 4.85
N GLU A 278 16.81 -2.53 5.72
CA GLU A 278 18.17 -2.08 5.97
C GLU A 278 18.54 -2.42 7.41
N ILE A 279 19.70 -3.03 7.58
CA ILE A 279 20.25 -3.45 8.87
C ILE A 279 21.48 -2.60 9.14
N LEU A 280 21.44 -1.82 10.21
CA LEU A 280 22.60 -1.09 10.73
C LEU A 280 23.08 -1.85 11.97
N GLN A 281 24.23 -2.51 11.85
CA GLN A 281 24.77 -3.37 12.90
C GLN A 281 25.94 -2.67 13.62
N SER A 282 25.94 -2.75 14.94
CA SER A 282 27.04 -2.33 15.81
C SER A 282 28.06 -3.45 16.05
N HIS A 283 29.23 -3.13 16.60
CA HIS A 283 30.28 -4.12 16.91
C HIS A 283 29.82 -5.16 17.94
N ASP A 284 28.89 -4.83 18.84
CA ASP A 284 28.28 -5.76 19.79
C ASP A 284 27.11 -6.58 19.20
N ARG A 285 26.89 -6.44 17.89
CA ARG A 285 25.81 -7.04 17.10
C ARG A 285 24.39 -6.57 17.42
N THR A 286 24.23 -5.53 18.24
CA THR A 286 22.93 -4.85 18.29
C THR A 286 22.61 -4.29 16.90
N GLU A 287 21.35 -4.40 16.49
CA GLU A 287 20.91 -4.05 15.14
C GLU A 287 19.76 -3.07 15.18
N GLN A 288 19.89 -1.97 14.44
CA GLN A 288 18.74 -1.18 14.02
C GLN A 288 18.21 -1.72 12.69
N ARG A 289 16.91 -2.04 12.63
CA ARG A 289 16.30 -2.70 11.46
C ARG A 289 15.15 -1.85 10.90
N ILE A 290 15.32 -1.37 9.67
CA ILE A 290 14.40 -0.41 9.04
C ILE A 290 13.75 -1.06 7.81
N ALA A 291 12.42 -1.16 7.78
CA ALA A 291 11.68 -1.61 6.60
C ALA A 291 11.35 -0.44 5.66
N LYS A 292 12.01 -0.38 4.49
CA LYS A 292 11.90 0.71 3.50
C LYS A 292 10.61 0.73 2.68
N ARG A 293 9.75 -0.29 2.81
CA ARG A 293 8.45 -0.41 2.10
C ARG A 293 7.28 -0.52 3.06
N MET A 294 7.39 0.05 4.27
CA MET A 294 6.41 -0.09 5.36
C MET A 294 6.12 -1.56 5.76
N GLY A 295 6.91 -2.52 5.27
CA GLY A 295 6.73 -3.96 5.45
C GLY A 295 5.98 -4.70 4.34
N ILE A 296 5.58 -4.01 3.26
CA ILE A 296 4.86 -4.64 2.14
C ILE A 296 5.88 -5.20 1.12
N PRO A 297 5.87 -6.52 0.85
CA PRO A 297 6.80 -7.13 -0.09
C PRO A 297 6.36 -6.92 -1.54
N ARG A 298 7.32 -6.81 -2.46
CA ARG A 298 7.04 -7.03 -3.88
C ARG A 298 6.81 -8.52 -4.10
N GLN A 299 5.67 -8.87 -4.68
CA GLN A 299 5.33 -10.26 -4.99
C GLN A 299 5.69 -10.55 -6.45
N VAL A 300 6.47 -11.61 -6.65
CA VAL A 300 6.80 -12.11 -7.99
C VAL A 300 6.44 -13.58 -8.06
N VAL A 301 5.75 -13.96 -9.13
CA VAL A 301 5.20 -15.30 -9.28
C VAL A 301 5.68 -15.88 -10.59
N THR A 302 6.28 -17.06 -10.54
CA THR A 302 6.60 -17.86 -11.74
C THR A 302 5.58 -18.97 -11.86
N ILE A 303 4.76 -18.90 -12.90
CA ILE A 303 3.70 -19.85 -13.21
C ILE A 303 4.14 -20.67 -14.44
N PRO A 304 4.29 -21.99 -14.30
CA PRO A 304 4.54 -22.85 -15.43
C PRO A 304 3.20 -23.18 -16.11
N PHE A 305 3.14 -23.09 -17.43
CA PHE A 305 1.98 -23.44 -18.24
C PHE A 305 2.26 -24.70 -19.06
N LEU A 306 1.25 -25.55 -19.14
CA LEU A 306 1.25 -26.69 -20.06
C LEU A 306 0.40 -26.37 -21.28
N LEU A 307 1.07 -26.29 -22.43
CA LEU A 307 0.45 -26.16 -23.75
C LEU A 307 0.21 -27.58 -24.26
N ARG A 308 -1.05 -27.93 -24.57
CA ARG A 308 -1.43 -29.32 -24.85
C ARG A 308 -1.08 -29.72 -26.28
N ASP A 309 -1.20 -28.77 -27.20
CA ASP A 309 -1.01 -28.96 -28.63
C ASP A 309 -0.50 -27.67 -29.31
N TYR A 310 -0.33 -27.75 -30.64
CA TYR A 310 0.08 -26.61 -31.46
C TYR A 310 -0.91 -25.43 -31.43
N THR A 311 -2.19 -25.69 -31.15
CA THR A 311 -3.21 -24.63 -31.06
C THR A 311 -3.00 -23.78 -29.81
N ASP A 312 -2.77 -24.43 -28.67
CA ASP A 312 -2.47 -23.75 -27.41
C ASP A 312 -1.17 -22.95 -27.51
N ALA A 313 -0.14 -23.52 -28.16
CA ALA A 313 1.11 -22.81 -28.40
C ALA A 313 0.90 -21.58 -29.30
N ALA A 314 0.16 -21.69 -30.41
CA ALA A 314 -0.12 -20.56 -31.29
C ALA A 314 -0.95 -19.46 -30.61
N LYS A 315 -1.93 -19.84 -29.76
CA LYS A 315 -2.72 -18.89 -28.98
C LYS A 315 -1.82 -18.10 -28.03
N LEU A 316 -0.99 -18.78 -27.25
CA LEU A 316 -0.07 -18.12 -26.33
C LEU A 316 0.86 -17.17 -27.08
N ASP A 317 1.38 -17.58 -28.24
CA ASP A 317 2.29 -16.76 -29.04
C ASP A 317 1.63 -15.47 -29.54
N ASN A 318 0.38 -15.56 -29.99
CA ASN A 318 -0.40 -14.39 -30.40
C ASN A 318 -0.64 -13.43 -29.23
N ILE A 319 -0.96 -13.96 -28.05
CA ILE A 319 -1.22 -13.13 -26.86
C ILE A 319 0.08 -12.49 -26.38
N LEU A 320 1.18 -13.24 -26.31
CA LEU A 320 2.48 -12.70 -25.91
C LEU A 320 3.00 -11.65 -26.91
N HIS A 321 2.70 -11.82 -28.20
CA HIS A 321 3.08 -10.87 -29.24
C HIS A 321 2.40 -9.51 -29.06
N GLU A 322 1.09 -9.53 -28.82
CA GLU A 322 0.29 -8.31 -28.70
C GLU A 322 0.37 -7.72 -27.27
N TRP A 323 0.18 -8.56 -26.25
CA TRP A 323 -0.03 -8.14 -24.86
C TRP A 323 1.18 -8.31 -23.96
N GLY A 324 2.34 -8.70 -24.50
CA GLY A 324 3.53 -9.03 -23.70
C GLY A 324 4.03 -7.89 -22.79
N LYS A 325 3.67 -6.63 -23.12
CA LYS A 325 4.04 -5.43 -22.35
C LYS A 325 2.89 -4.86 -21.52
N ASP A 326 1.67 -5.36 -21.71
CA ASP A 326 0.47 -4.83 -21.08
C ASP A 326 0.23 -5.44 -19.70
N ARG A 327 -0.89 -5.06 -19.08
CA ARG A 327 -1.32 -5.61 -17.79
C ARG A 327 -1.89 -7.01 -17.97
N TRP A 328 -1.41 -7.94 -17.17
CA TRP A 328 -1.89 -9.32 -17.12
C TRP A 328 -2.74 -9.54 -15.87
N PRO A 329 -3.91 -10.21 -15.98
CA PRO A 329 -4.65 -10.70 -14.84
C PRO A 329 -3.94 -11.96 -14.35
N VAL A 330 -3.18 -11.86 -13.27
CA VAL A 330 -2.42 -12.97 -12.67
C VAL A 330 -3.27 -13.66 -11.60
N PRO A 331 -3.92 -14.81 -11.90
CA PRO A 331 -4.62 -15.60 -10.92
C PRO A 331 -3.69 -16.20 -9.87
N ILE A 332 -4.12 -16.11 -8.62
CA ILE A 332 -3.47 -16.72 -7.46
C ILE A 332 -3.93 -18.18 -7.35
N TRP A 333 -3.40 -19.02 -8.24
CA TRP A 333 -3.82 -20.42 -8.43
C TRP A 333 -3.81 -21.25 -7.15
N TRP A 334 -2.85 -21.03 -6.25
CA TRP A 334 -2.76 -21.81 -5.02
C TRP A 334 -3.87 -21.50 -4.00
N GLU A 335 -4.62 -20.41 -4.19
CA GLU A 335 -5.75 -20.02 -3.35
C GLU A 335 -7.11 -20.35 -3.96
N ALA A 336 -7.12 -20.84 -5.21
CA ALA A 336 -8.33 -21.19 -5.93
C ALA A 336 -9.26 -22.11 -5.14
N ARG A 337 -10.56 -21.84 -5.27
CA ARG A 337 -11.68 -22.57 -4.66
C ARG A 337 -12.53 -23.21 -5.74
N GLU A 338 -12.92 -24.46 -5.49
CA GLU A 338 -13.88 -25.13 -6.35
C GLU A 338 -15.27 -24.62 -6.02
N HIS A 339 -16.02 -24.24 -7.04
CA HIS A 339 -17.41 -23.80 -6.94
C HIS A 339 -18.26 -24.71 -7.81
N ALA A 340 -19.12 -25.53 -7.18
CA ALA A 340 -19.91 -26.54 -7.88
C ALA A 340 -21.25 -26.02 -8.43
N ASP A 341 -21.80 -24.96 -7.82
CA ASP A 341 -23.13 -24.48 -8.17
C ASP A 341 -23.14 -23.76 -9.53
N ASN A 342 -24.27 -23.85 -10.24
CA ASN A 342 -24.47 -23.14 -11.49
C ASN A 342 -24.52 -21.62 -11.22
N MET A 343 -23.90 -20.85 -12.11
CA MET A 343 -23.95 -19.39 -12.09
C MET A 343 -24.54 -18.90 -13.41
N ALA A 344 -25.58 -18.07 -13.33
CA ALA A 344 -26.14 -17.40 -14.48
C ALA A 344 -25.23 -16.26 -14.93
N ALA A 345 -25.34 -15.85 -16.20
CA ALA A 345 -24.87 -14.54 -16.61
C ALA A 345 -25.71 -13.46 -15.91
N GLY A 346 -25.12 -12.31 -15.61
CA GLY A 346 -25.78 -11.23 -14.88
C GLY A 346 -25.75 -11.39 -13.35
N ALA A 347 -24.97 -12.32 -12.80
CA ALA A 347 -24.86 -12.48 -11.35
C ALA A 347 -23.94 -11.39 -10.77
N GLY A 348 -24.48 -10.55 -9.88
CA GLY A 348 -23.71 -9.53 -9.13
C GLY A 348 -23.14 -10.03 -7.80
N THR A 349 -23.34 -11.31 -7.47
CA THR A 349 -22.81 -11.92 -6.23
C THR A 349 -22.40 -13.35 -6.48
N ILE A 350 -21.24 -13.74 -5.92
CA ILE A 350 -20.69 -15.09 -5.97
C ILE A 350 -20.63 -15.63 -4.55
N THR A 351 -21.31 -16.75 -4.28
CA THR A 351 -21.22 -17.42 -2.96
C THR A 351 -20.01 -18.34 -2.96
N ILE A 352 -19.01 -18.04 -2.13
CA ILE A 352 -17.78 -18.83 -2.06
C ILE A 352 -17.09 -18.68 -0.72
N ASP A 353 -16.44 -19.75 -0.25
CA ASP A 353 -15.56 -19.68 0.90
C ASP A 353 -14.39 -18.71 0.65
N THR A 354 -14.46 -17.53 1.26
CA THR A 354 -13.45 -16.47 1.20
C THR A 354 -12.31 -16.66 2.21
N SER A 355 -12.35 -17.69 3.07
CA SER A 355 -11.30 -17.94 4.04
C SER A 355 -9.96 -18.32 3.37
N TYR A 356 -8.83 -18.03 4.01
CA TYR A 356 -7.49 -18.48 3.57
C TYR A 356 -7.18 -18.19 2.08
N ALA A 357 -7.65 -17.04 1.59
CA ALA A 357 -7.43 -16.55 0.24
C ALA A 357 -7.42 -15.01 0.28
N ASP A 358 -6.60 -14.40 -0.55
CA ASP A 358 -6.38 -12.95 -0.56
C ASP A 358 -7.39 -12.24 -1.47
N TYR A 359 -8.69 -12.39 -1.19
CA TYR A 359 -9.72 -11.53 -1.79
C TYR A 359 -9.70 -10.16 -1.09
N ARG A 360 -9.75 -9.08 -1.87
CA ARG A 360 -9.76 -7.70 -1.36
C ARG A 360 -10.88 -6.91 -2.04
N ASP A 361 -11.46 -5.97 -1.31
CA ASP A 361 -12.41 -4.99 -1.81
C ASP A 361 -11.73 -4.15 -2.91
N GLY A 362 -12.48 -3.79 -3.95
CA GLY A 362 -11.98 -3.07 -5.13
C GLY A 362 -10.97 -3.84 -6.00
N SER A 363 -10.74 -5.14 -5.75
CA SER A 363 -9.77 -5.95 -6.49
C SER A 363 -10.46 -6.89 -7.51
N HIS A 364 -9.74 -7.87 -8.06
CA HIS A 364 -10.27 -8.78 -9.07
C HIS A 364 -10.33 -10.23 -8.58
N ALA A 365 -11.26 -10.98 -9.13
CA ALA A 365 -11.33 -12.43 -9.04
C ALA A 365 -11.42 -13.03 -10.44
N MET A 366 -10.87 -14.22 -10.62
CA MET A 366 -10.95 -14.96 -11.87
C MET A 366 -11.86 -16.17 -11.70
N ILE A 367 -12.82 -16.31 -12.60
CA ILE A 367 -13.62 -17.51 -12.80
C ILE A 367 -13.01 -18.29 -13.96
N PHE A 368 -12.60 -19.52 -13.69
CA PHE A 368 -11.94 -20.38 -14.65
C PHE A 368 -12.69 -21.72 -14.79
N GLN A 369 -13.12 -22.02 -16.01
CA GLN A 369 -13.73 -23.31 -16.34
C GLN A 369 -13.18 -23.84 -17.67
N ARG A 370 -12.40 -24.92 -17.61
CA ARG A 370 -11.73 -25.58 -18.74
C ARG A 370 -10.82 -24.64 -19.54
N ASP A 371 -11.35 -24.02 -20.58
CA ASP A 371 -10.63 -23.11 -21.47
C ASP A 371 -11.28 -21.70 -21.50
N ASN A 372 -12.29 -21.47 -20.66
CA ASN A 372 -12.92 -20.16 -20.47
C ASN A 372 -12.42 -19.53 -19.17
N ALA A 373 -11.96 -18.28 -19.24
CA ALA A 373 -11.53 -17.47 -18.12
C ALA A 373 -12.25 -16.12 -18.19
N GLU A 374 -12.85 -15.71 -17.07
CA GLU A 374 -13.49 -14.41 -16.92
C GLU A 374 -12.93 -13.74 -15.67
N VAL A 375 -12.54 -12.48 -15.82
CA VAL A 375 -12.09 -11.64 -14.71
C VAL A 375 -13.26 -10.76 -14.31
N VAL A 376 -13.60 -10.80 -13.03
CA VAL A 376 -14.67 -9.99 -12.43
C VAL A 376 -14.06 -9.05 -11.39
N THR A 377 -14.61 -7.84 -11.27
CA THR A 377 -14.21 -6.89 -10.23
C THR A 377 -15.02 -7.19 -8.96
N VAL A 378 -14.32 -7.25 -7.83
CA VAL A 378 -14.89 -7.46 -6.50
C VAL A 378 -15.11 -6.09 -5.90
N ASP A 379 -16.37 -5.75 -5.63
CA ASP A 379 -16.74 -4.55 -4.88
C ASP A 379 -16.40 -4.78 -3.40
N THR A 380 -17.10 -5.74 -2.78
CA THR A 380 -16.98 -6.05 -1.35
C THR A 380 -16.78 -7.54 -1.11
N VAL A 381 -15.85 -7.88 -0.21
CA VAL A 381 -15.60 -9.23 0.29
C VAL A 381 -16.34 -9.43 1.62
N ALA A 382 -17.30 -10.35 1.63
CA ALA A 382 -17.98 -10.79 2.84
C ALA A 382 -17.54 -12.21 3.24
N ALA A 383 -17.87 -12.61 4.46
CA ALA A 383 -17.66 -13.98 4.90
C ALA A 383 -18.55 -14.93 4.07
N GLY A 384 -17.94 -15.73 3.20
CA GLY A 384 -18.67 -16.71 2.37
C GLY A 384 -19.26 -16.17 1.07
N SER A 385 -19.00 -14.90 0.70
CA SER A 385 -19.45 -14.35 -0.59
C SER A 385 -18.62 -13.18 -1.08
N LEU A 386 -18.63 -12.95 -2.38
CA LEU A 386 -18.07 -11.80 -3.07
C LEU A 386 -19.22 -11.03 -3.74
N THR A 387 -19.37 -9.75 -3.42
CA THR A 387 -20.21 -8.83 -4.19
C THR A 387 -19.37 -8.26 -5.32
N LEU A 388 -19.90 -8.25 -6.53
CA LEU A 388 -19.19 -7.79 -7.71
C LEU A 388 -19.52 -6.34 -8.02
N ASP A 389 -18.51 -5.59 -8.44
CA ASP A 389 -18.71 -4.33 -9.15
C ASP A 389 -18.99 -4.68 -10.62
N GLY A 390 -20.28 -4.67 -10.98
CA GLY A 390 -20.80 -5.19 -12.24
C GLY A 390 -21.43 -6.58 -12.08
N VAL A 391 -21.36 -7.39 -13.14
CA VAL A 391 -21.99 -8.72 -13.19
C VAL A 391 -21.17 -9.70 -14.00
N THR A 392 -21.37 -11.00 -13.77
CA THR A 392 -20.77 -12.02 -14.63
C THR A 392 -21.27 -11.91 -16.07
N ALA A 393 -20.35 -11.92 -17.03
CA ALA A 393 -20.65 -11.91 -18.46
C ALA A 393 -21.13 -13.28 -18.95
N ASN A 394 -20.52 -14.36 -18.47
CA ASN A 394 -20.83 -15.71 -18.90
C ASN A 394 -21.68 -16.47 -17.88
N ALA A 395 -22.48 -17.41 -18.40
CA ALA A 395 -23.10 -18.44 -17.58
C ALA A 395 -22.13 -19.63 -17.43
N TYR A 396 -22.00 -20.13 -16.21
CA TYR A 396 -21.15 -21.27 -15.89
C TYR A 396 -21.97 -22.41 -15.28
N ALA A 397 -21.96 -23.57 -15.93
CA ALA A 397 -22.65 -24.77 -15.46
C ALA A 397 -21.67 -25.78 -14.86
N GLY A 398 -21.98 -26.29 -13.66
CA GLY A 398 -21.17 -27.28 -12.95
C GLY A 398 -19.88 -26.72 -12.33
N SER A 399 -18.92 -27.63 -12.09
CA SER A 399 -17.68 -27.30 -11.37
C SER A 399 -16.78 -26.35 -12.16
N LYS A 400 -16.33 -25.31 -11.45
CA LYS A 400 -15.41 -24.28 -11.91
C LYS A 400 -14.50 -23.86 -10.76
N TRP A 401 -13.42 -23.17 -11.10
CA TRP A 401 -12.49 -22.62 -10.15
C TRP A 401 -12.68 -21.11 -10.05
N ILE A 402 -12.76 -20.60 -8.83
CA ILE A 402 -12.80 -19.17 -8.57
C ILE A 402 -11.60 -18.85 -7.69
N MET A 403 -10.83 -17.84 -8.06
CA MET A 403 -9.58 -17.52 -7.38
C MET A 403 -9.35 -16.01 -7.33
N PRO A 404 -8.62 -15.49 -6.32
CA PRO A 404 -8.17 -14.11 -6.34
C PRO A 404 -7.33 -13.85 -7.60
N CYS A 405 -7.49 -12.68 -8.19
CA CYS A 405 -6.73 -12.26 -9.35
C CYS A 405 -6.04 -10.93 -9.02
N ARG A 406 -4.74 -10.89 -9.28
CA ARG A 406 -3.91 -9.70 -9.15
C ARG A 406 -3.61 -9.15 -10.52
N TYR A 407 -3.20 -7.89 -10.65
CA TYR A 407 -2.65 -7.40 -11.90
C TYR A 407 -1.13 -7.28 -11.82
N GLY A 408 -0.47 -7.68 -12.90
CA GLY A 408 0.98 -7.68 -12.98
C GLY A 408 1.49 -7.58 -14.41
N TYR A 409 2.80 -7.47 -14.54
CA TYR A 409 3.49 -7.47 -15.82
C TYR A 409 4.40 -8.68 -15.94
N ILE A 410 4.58 -9.15 -17.17
CA ILE A 410 5.58 -10.15 -17.49
C ILE A 410 6.98 -9.54 -17.27
N LEU A 411 7.77 -10.16 -16.39
CA LEU A 411 9.19 -9.85 -16.23
C LEU A 411 10.05 -10.70 -17.16
N ASP A 412 9.66 -11.95 -17.35
CA ASP A 412 10.43 -12.94 -18.07
C ASP A 412 9.52 -14.05 -18.59
N VAL A 413 9.85 -14.59 -19.76
CA VAL A 413 9.22 -15.77 -20.36
C VAL A 413 10.35 -16.73 -20.70
N ALA A 414 10.36 -17.90 -20.07
CA ALA A 414 11.35 -18.92 -20.36
C ALA A 414 11.21 -19.44 -21.80
N ASP A 415 12.30 -19.95 -22.36
CA ASP A 415 12.28 -20.60 -23.65
C ASP A 415 11.26 -21.75 -23.67
N LYS A 416 10.49 -21.84 -24.76
CA LYS A 416 9.47 -22.88 -24.90
C LYS A 416 10.13 -24.21 -25.21
N GLU A 417 10.00 -25.18 -24.30
CA GLU A 417 10.42 -26.55 -24.53
C GLU A 417 9.29 -27.32 -25.24
N GLN A 418 9.41 -27.49 -26.56
CA GLN A 418 8.44 -28.25 -27.35
C GLN A 418 8.75 -29.75 -27.32
N TYR A 419 7.76 -30.55 -26.98
CA TYR A 419 7.80 -32.01 -27.06
C TYR A 419 7.30 -32.50 -28.42
N VAL A 420 7.67 -33.74 -28.77
CA VAL A 420 7.16 -34.42 -29.97
C VAL A 420 5.64 -34.54 -29.85
N GLY A 421 4.91 -34.03 -30.84
CA GLY A 421 3.44 -33.99 -30.83
C GLY A 421 2.82 -32.63 -30.51
N GLY A 422 3.63 -31.58 -30.30
CA GLY A 422 3.17 -30.19 -30.19
C GLY A 422 2.80 -29.72 -28.78
N ALA A 423 2.85 -30.61 -27.78
CA ALA A 423 2.79 -30.20 -26.39
C ALA A 423 4.05 -29.42 -26.01
N ALA A 424 3.93 -28.40 -25.18
CA ALA A 424 5.07 -27.62 -24.73
C ALA A 424 4.88 -27.13 -23.30
N LYS A 425 5.99 -26.92 -22.60
CA LYS A 425 5.99 -26.27 -21.28
C LYS A 425 6.66 -24.91 -21.39
N VAL A 426 6.07 -23.90 -20.75
CA VAL A 426 6.63 -22.55 -20.68
C VAL A 426 6.42 -21.98 -19.29
N ASP A 427 7.49 -21.43 -18.72
CA ASP A 427 7.45 -20.77 -17.42
C ASP A 427 7.39 -19.26 -17.65
N ILE A 428 6.32 -18.61 -17.15
CA ILE A 428 6.16 -17.15 -17.23
C ILE A 428 6.30 -16.56 -15.84
N THR A 429 7.15 -15.54 -15.71
CA THR A 429 7.37 -14.83 -14.46
C THR A 429 6.66 -13.48 -14.50
N PHE A 430 5.76 -13.26 -13.54
CA PHE A 430 4.99 -12.05 -13.37
C PHE A 430 5.46 -11.26 -12.15
N ALA A 431 5.59 -9.94 -12.28
CA ALA A 431 5.65 -9.01 -11.15
C ALA A 431 4.26 -8.48 -10.86
N ILE A 432 3.76 -8.74 -9.64
CA ILE A 432 2.48 -8.22 -9.19
C ILE A 432 2.63 -6.75 -8.80
N GLN A 433 1.74 -5.90 -9.33
CA GLN A 433 1.76 -4.46 -9.08
C GLN A 433 0.84 -4.07 -7.91
N ASP A 434 -0.32 -4.72 -7.76
CA ASP A 434 -1.34 -4.43 -6.75
C ASP A 434 -1.16 -5.18 -5.43
N ASN A 435 0.04 -5.68 -5.15
CA ASN A 435 0.36 -6.17 -3.81
C ASN A 435 0.72 -5.00 -2.89
N ASP A 436 -0.25 -4.11 -2.65
CA ASP A 436 -0.13 -2.85 -1.92
C ASP A 436 -0.43 -2.97 -0.42
N THR A 437 -1.05 -4.07 0.00
CA THR A 437 -1.53 -4.26 1.36
C THR A 437 -0.91 -5.52 1.97
N ALA A 438 -0.48 -5.42 3.24
CA ALA A 438 0.05 -6.58 3.96
C ALA A 438 -1.08 -7.52 4.41
N ILE A 439 -0.84 -8.83 4.32
CA ILE A 439 -1.80 -9.82 4.81
C ILE A 439 -1.79 -9.80 6.34
N ALA A 440 -2.84 -9.22 6.93
CA ALA A 440 -2.99 -9.05 8.38
C ALA A 440 -3.56 -10.31 9.06
N GLY A 441 -3.61 -10.30 10.40
CA GLY A 441 -4.30 -11.31 11.21
C GLY A 441 -3.43 -12.48 11.67
N TRP A 442 -2.10 -12.40 11.51
CA TRP A 442 -1.22 -13.37 12.14
C TRP A 442 -1.31 -13.24 13.67
N THR A 443 -1.48 -14.37 14.36
CA THR A 443 -1.41 -14.44 15.83
C THR A 443 -0.39 -15.50 16.21
N ALA A 444 0.60 -15.12 17.02
CA ALA A 444 1.59 -16.06 17.53
C ALA A 444 0.93 -17.11 18.43
N PRO A 445 1.26 -18.41 18.29
CA PRO A 445 0.74 -19.44 19.18
C PRO A 445 1.15 -19.24 20.65
N MET A 446 2.27 -18.54 20.86
CA MET A 446 2.82 -18.24 22.17
C MET A 446 3.70 -16.99 22.08
N THR A 447 3.73 -16.20 23.15
CA THR A 447 4.64 -15.07 23.33
C THR A 447 5.40 -15.22 24.64
N TYR A 448 6.62 -14.69 24.69
CA TYR A 448 7.44 -14.62 25.89
C TYR A 448 8.36 -13.42 25.83
N ASP A 449 8.43 -12.65 26.92
CA ASP A 449 9.26 -11.44 27.02
C ASP A 449 9.04 -10.44 25.86
N GLY A 450 7.78 -10.30 25.42
CA GLY A 450 7.43 -9.44 24.28
C GLY A 450 7.75 -10.01 22.90
N TYR A 451 8.41 -11.18 22.80
CA TYR A 451 8.72 -11.84 21.54
C TYR A 451 7.76 -12.98 21.23
N ASP A 452 7.41 -13.12 19.96
CA ASP A 452 6.63 -14.25 19.47
C ASP A 452 7.48 -15.51 19.36
N ILE A 453 6.89 -16.68 19.64
CA ILE A 453 7.61 -17.96 19.59
C ILE A 453 7.13 -18.81 18.43
N LEU A 454 8.07 -19.29 17.62
CA LEU A 454 7.80 -20.32 16.63
C LEU A 454 7.75 -21.70 17.31
N THR A 455 6.55 -22.20 17.57
CA THR A 455 6.34 -23.45 18.32
C THR A 455 6.43 -24.71 17.47
N LYS A 456 6.28 -24.60 16.15
CA LYS A 456 6.35 -25.73 15.23
C LYS A 456 7.82 -26.02 14.87
N PRO A 457 8.27 -27.29 14.97
CA PRO A 457 9.63 -27.66 14.60
C PRO A 457 9.83 -27.52 13.10
N SER A 458 11.09 -27.29 12.73
CA SER A 458 11.50 -27.30 11.34
C SER A 458 11.41 -28.71 10.75
N TYR A 459 11.02 -28.81 9.48
CA TYR A 459 11.20 -30.05 8.72
C TYR A 459 12.67 -30.21 8.33
N MET A 460 13.08 -31.46 8.08
CA MET A 460 14.42 -31.70 7.53
C MET A 460 14.48 -31.23 6.07
N GLY A 461 15.58 -30.58 5.72
CA GLY A 461 15.83 -30.10 4.37
C GLY A 461 16.11 -31.24 3.38
N THR A 462 16.41 -30.84 2.15
CA THR A 462 16.77 -31.80 1.08
C THR A 462 17.99 -32.62 1.52
N GLY A 463 17.91 -33.94 1.41
CA GLY A 463 18.98 -34.84 1.87
C GLY A 463 18.86 -35.28 3.34
N HIS A 464 17.76 -34.95 4.03
CA HIS A 464 17.52 -35.26 5.45
C HIS A 464 18.55 -34.61 6.39
N THR A 465 19.11 -33.48 5.99
CA THR A 465 20.05 -32.70 6.77
C THR A 465 19.40 -31.43 7.29
N HIS A 466 19.97 -30.91 8.37
CA HIS A 466 19.65 -29.61 8.92
C HIS A 466 20.94 -28.81 9.00
N THR A 467 20.96 -27.65 8.35
CA THR A 467 22.18 -26.86 8.16
C THR A 467 22.25 -25.75 9.21
N GLU A 468 23.41 -25.65 9.86
CA GLU A 468 23.76 -24.53 10.74
C GLU A 468 25.11 -23.97 10.29
N GLY A 469 25.17 -22.66 10.12
CA GLY A 469 26.39 -21.93 9.82
C GLY A 469 26.95 -21.27 11.07
N HIS A 470 28.27 -21.32 11.22
CA HIS A 470 28.99 -20.57 12.24
C HIS A 470 30.02 -19.68 11.55
N ASP A 471 29.85 -18.38 11.65
CA ASP A 471 30.81 -17.40 11.16
C ASP A 471 31.43 -16.68 12.37
N PRO A 472 32.75 -16.78 12.60
CA PRO A 472 33.40 -16.03 13.66
C PRO A 472 33.45 -14.51 13.39
N ASP A 473 33.05 -14.06 12.19
CA ASP A 473 33.07 -12.65 11.75
C ASP A 473 34.45 -12.01 12.00
N THR A 474 35.45 -12.66 11.41
CA THR A 474 36.85 -12.25 11.56
C THR A 474 37.43 -11.79 10.24
N VAL A 475 38.26 -10.75 10.31
CA VAL A 475 39.09 -10.28 9.20
C VAL A 475 40.51 -10.79 9.37
N LEU A 476 41.03 -11.44 8.33
CA LEU A 476 42.43 -11.82 8.22
C LEU A 476 43.24 -10.67 7.65
N ILE A 477 44.22 -10.20 8.40
CA ILE A 477 45.21 -9.21 7.98
C ILE A 477 46.51 -9.97 7.70
N ASP A 478 46.74 -10.29 6.43
CA ASP A 478 47.94 -11.02 6.00
C ASP A 478 48.83 -10.12 5.13
N ALA A 479 49.92 -9.64 5.73
CA ALA A 479 50.91 -8.85 5.01
C ALA A 479 51.95 -9.80 4.35
N PRO A 480 52.42 -9.54 3.11
CA PRO A 480 53.33 -10.43 2.38
C PRO A 480 54.67 -10.72 3.08
N ALA A 481 55.02 -9.94 4.10
CA ALA A 481 56.14 -10.18 4.98
C ALA A 481 55.68 -10.03 6.44
N GLY A 482 55.85 -11.07 7.25
CA GLY A 482 55.48 -11.07 8.67
C GLY A 482 54.58 -12.23 9.07
N ARG A 483 53.94 -12.11 10.24
CA ARG A 483 52.90 -13.03 10.69
C ARG A 483 51.54 -12.45 10.31
N PHE A 484 50.60 -13.32 9.95
CA PHE A 484 49.20 -12.91 9.79
C PHE A 484 48.58 -12.59 11.16
N GLU A 485 47.61 -11.68 11.15
CA GLU A 485 46.81 -11.32 12.32
C GLU A 485 45.32 -11.54 11.99
N VAL A 486 44.56 -12.05 12.96
CA VAL A 486 43.11 -12.21 12.82
C VAL A 486 42.43 -11.30 13.84
N ARG A 487 41.50 -10.47 13.39
CA ARG A 487 40.69 -9.62 14.26
C ARG A 487 39.21 -9.93 14.11
N GLY A 488 38.51 -10.06 15.23
CA GLY A 488 37.04 -10.10 15.22
C GLY A 488 36.50 -8.73 14.88
N ASN A 489 35.51 -8.69 13.99
CA ASN A 489 34.78 -7.49 13.60
C ASN A 489 33.56 -7.25 14.49
N SER A 490 33.15 -8.28 15.24
CA SER A 490 32.12 -8.20 16.26
C SER A 490 32.45 -8.99 17.51
N THR A 491 31.71 -8.72 18.58
CA THR A 491 31.87 -9.36 19.89
C THR A 491 31.41 -10.82 19.91
N TYR A 492 30.47 -11.18 19.04
CA TYR A 492 29.86 -12.51 19.00
C TYR A 492 30.00 -13.14 17.61
N ASN A 493 29.89 -14.46 17.53
CA ASN A 493 29.87 -15.18 16.26
C ASN A 493 28.47 -15.09 15.63
N GLU A 494 28.41 -15.10 14.30
CA GLU A 494 27.16 -15.29 13.58
C GLU A 494 26.79 -16.75 13.61
N VAL A 495 25.53 -17.00 13.94
CA VAL A 495 24.97 -18.32 13.81
C VAL A 495 23.72 -18.24 12.96
N THR A 496 23.73 -19.01 11.89
CA THR A 496 22.60 -19.12 10.97
C THR A 496 22.04 -20.53 11.04
N GLN A 497 20.72 -20.64 10.95
CA GLN A 497 20.02 -21.92 10.96
C GLN A 497 18.98 -21.94 9.86
N GLU A 498 19.00 -22.99 9.03
CA GLU A 498 17.96 -23.19 8.03
C GLU A 498 16.66 -23.62 8.71
N HIS A 499 15.54 -22.96 8.38
CA HIS A 499 14.21 -23.38 8.78
C HIS A 499 13.35 -23.71 7.57
N VAL A 500 12.93 -24.97 7.48
CA VAL A 500 12.05 -25.49 6.43
C VAL A 500 10.62 -25.66 6.94
N TRP A 501 9.68 -25.01 6.25
CA TRP A 501 8.25 -25.21 6.40
C TRP A 501 7.74 -26.15 5.30
N GLN A 502 7.09 -27.25 5.70
CA GLN A 502 6.32 -28.11 4.80
C GLN A 502 4.84 -28.04 5.21
N ILE A 503 4.02 -27.48 4.33
CA ILE A 503 2.63 -27.15 4.64
C ILE A 503 1.70 -27.96 3.75
N GLN A 504 0.69 -28.57 4.37
CA GLN A 504 -0.27 -29.45 3.70
C GLN A 504 -1.71 -28.92 3.72
N THR A 505 -2.00 -27.86 4.49
CA THR A 505 -3.34 -27.29 4.67
C THR A 505 -3.38 -25.82 4.26
N ARG A 506 -4.54 -25.37 3.75
CA ARG A 506 -4.78 -23.97 3.38
C ARG A 506 -4.63 -23.02 4.56
N ALA A 507 -5.17 -23.41 5.72
CA ALA A 507 -5.09 -22.62 6.95
C ALA A 507 -3.64 -22.39 7.39
N ASP A 508 -2.82 -23.44 7.39
CA ASP A 508 -1.41 -23.31 7.73
C ASP A 508 -0.62 -22.52 6.67
N ALA A 509 -0.99 -22.64 5.40
CA ALA A 509 -0.33 -21.91 4.31
C ALA A 509 -0.62 -20.42 4.40
N TRP A 510 -1.87 -20.07 4.70
CA TRP A 510 -2.29 -18.70 4.99
C TRP A 510 -1.57 -18.14 6.22
N ALA A 511 -1.51 -18.92 7.31
CA ALA A 511 -0.79 -18.51 8.52
C ALA A 511 0.71 -18.28 8.29
N LEU A 512 1.35 -19.07 7.40
CA LEU A 512 2.74 -18.83 6.98
C LEU A 512 2.89 -17.51 6.22
N ARG A 513 2.00 -17.22 5.26
CA ARG A 513 2.03 -15.92 4.54
C ARG A 513 1.83 -14.76 5.51
N GLN A 514 0.84 -14.85 6.40
CA GLN A 514 0.58 -13.87 7.44
C GLN A 514 1.80 -13.68 8.36
N LEU A 515 2.48 -14.74 8.76
CA LEU A 515 3.74 -14.68 9.54
C LEU A 515 4.81 -13.87 8.81
N LEU A 516 5.04 -14.17 7.52
CA LEU A 516 6.07 -13.49 6.73
C LEU A 516 5.75 -11.99 6.57
N HIS A 517 4.49 -11.64 6.33
CA HIS A 517 4.04 -10.25 6.27
C HIS A 517 4.17 -9.54 7.63
N ALA A 518 3.85 -10.22 8.74
CA ALA A 518 3.99 -9.66 10.08
C ALA A 518 5.46 -9.37 10.45
N LYS A 519 6.40 -10.22 10.00
CA LYS A 519 7.84 -10.05 10.27
C LYS A 519 8.57 -9.13 9.29
N LYS A 520 7.93 -8.74 8.18
CA LYS A 520 8.41 -7.68 7.27
C LYS A 520 9.85 -7.92 6.75
N GLY A 521 10.20 -9.17 6.43
CA GLY A 521 11.55 -9.54 6.01
C GLY A 521 12.53 -9.61 7.18
N ARG A 522 13.70 -8.99 7.05
CA ARG A 522 14.74 -9.03 8.11
C ARG A 522 14.47 -8.10 9.31
N GLN A 523 13.34 -7.38 9.33
CA GLN A 523 13.03 -6.42 10.40
C GLN A 523 12.54 -7.10 11.69
N GLY A 524 11.58 -8.02 11.56
CA GLY A 524 10.91 -8.63 12.70
C GLY A 524 11.71 -9.78 13.30
N VAL A 525 11.81 -9.76 14.63
CA VAL A 525 12.41 -10.85 15.41
C VAL A 525 11.36 -11.77 16.03
N PHE A 526 11.78 -13.00 16.30
CA PHE A 526 10.99 -14.00 17.00
C PHE A 526 11.91 -15.04 17.65
N LEU A 527 11.40 -15.66 18.71
CA LEU A 527 12.07 -16.72 19.45
C LEU A 527 11.90 -18.05 18.74
N ILE A 528 13.00 -18.77 18.56
CA ILE A 528 13.03 -20.04 17.88
C ILE A 528 13.72 -21.07 18.76
N PRO A 529 13.00 -22.12 19.19
CA PRO A 529 13.63 -23.28 19.77
C PRO A 529 14.54 -23.94 18.74
N THR A 530 15.72 -24.40 19.13
CA THR A 530 16.59 -25.20 18.25
C THR A 530 15.94 -26.54 17.87
N PHE A 531 14.96 -26.99 18.67
CA PHE A 531 14.30 -28.30 18.59
C PHE A 531 15.24 -29.51 18.72
N ARG A 532 16.44 -29.29 19.26
CA ARG A 532 17.46 -30.31 19.49
C ARG A 532 17.56 -30.70 20.96
N ASN A 533 18.22 -31.82 21.24
CA ASN A 533 18.50 -32.25 22.61
C ASN A 533 19.79 -31.57 23.13
N ASP A 534 19.77 -30.24 23.13
CA ASP A 534 20.94 -29.43 23.47
C ASP A 534 21.31 -29.59 24.93
N ILE A 535 20.30 -29.62 25.81
CA ILE A 535 20.43 -29.67 27.27
C ILE A 535 19.73 -30.93 27.78
N THR A 536 20.27 -31.57 28.81
CA THR A 536 19.64 -32.74 29.46
C THR A 536 19.64 -32.55 30.96
N LEU A 537 18.48 -32.72 31.59
CA LEU A 537 18.35 -32.61 33.04
C LEU A 537 19.09 -33.75 33.74
N SER A 538 19.97 -33.43 34.69
CA SER A 538 20.66 -34.43 35.53
C SER A 538 19.77 -34.90 36.69
N ARG A 539 18.89 -34.03 37.17
CA ARG A 539 17.95 -34.29 38.28
C ARG A 539 16.51 -34.04 37.83
N ALA A 540 15.56 -34.66 38.52
CA ALA A 540 14.16 -34.33 38.31
C ALA A 540 13.88 -32.90 38.78
N TYR A 541 13.25 -32.10 37.93
CA TYR A 541 12.75 -30.78 38.29
C TYR A 541 11.32 -30.93 38.82
N THR A 542 11.10 -30.46 40.05
CA THR A 542 9.79 -30.51 40.71
C THR A 542 9.17 -29.12 40.88
N ALA A 543 9.94 -28.18 41.41
CA ALA A 543 9.57 -26.76 41.54
C ALA A 543 10.82 -25.91 41.79
N GLY A 544 10.68 -24.58 41.67
CA GLY A 544 11.72 -23.60 41.99
C GLY A 544 12.36 -22.98 40.75
N LEU A 545 13.39 -22.17 40.96
CA LEU A 545 14.05 -21.42 39.89
C LEU A 545 15.27 -22.14 39.31
N THR A 546 15.76 -23.20 39.95
CA THR A 546 17.00 -23.85 39.52
C THR A 546 16.73 -25.19 38.87
N ILE A 547 17.30 -25.42 37.69
CA ILE A 547 17.38 -26.73 37.05
C ILE A 547 18.82 -27.23 37.07
N TYR A 548 19.00 -28.53 37.26
CA TYR A 548 20.31 -29.17 37.21
C TYR A 548 20.44 -29.92 35.90
N VAL A 549 21.55 -29.68 35.18
CA VAL A 549 21.80 -30.19 33.84
C VAL A 549 23.12 -30.95 33.81
N VAL A 550 23.22 -31.91 32.91
CA VAL A 550 24.49 -32.62 32.65
C VAL A 550 25.52 -31.63 32.12
N ASN A 551 26.72 -31.63 32.70
CA ASN A 551 27.80 -30.74 32.28
C ASN A 551 28.18 -31.02 30.81
N ARG A 552 28.07 -29.98 29.98
CA ARG A 552 28.56 -29.98 28.59
C ARG A 552 29.43 -28.74 28.31
N GLY A 553 29.93 -28.10 29.37
CA GLY A 553 30.75 -26.90 29.29
C GLY A 553 29.95 -25.60 29.14
N TYR A 554 28.70 -25.53 29.61
CA TYR A 554 27.91 -24.30 29.51
C TYR A 554 28.49 -23.18 30.39
N MET A 555 29.13 -23.52 31.51
CA MET A 555 29.82 -22.54 32.35
C MET A 555 30.97 -21.85 31.61
N THR A 556 31.67 -22.57 30.72
CA THR A 556 32.73 -21.99 29.87
C THR A 556 32.17 -20.98 28.86
N MET A 557 30.95 -21.20 28.38
CA MET A 557 30.23 -20.23 27.55
C MET A 557 29.81 -19.00 28.36
N GLY A 558 29.47 -19.18 29.64
CA GLY A 558 28.87 -18.13 30.47
C GLY A 558 27.48 -17.73 30.00
N LEU A 559 26.96 -16.62 30.52
CA LEU A 559 25.75 -15.99 29.99
C LEU A 559 26.09 -15.34 28.65
N ASN A 560 25.48 -15.82 27.57
CA ASN A 560 25.68 -15.31 26.22
C ASN A 560 24.38 -14.64 25.75
N ALA A 561 24.46 -13.39 25.31
CA ALA A 561 23.30 -12.61 24.87
C ALA A 561 22.54 -13.26 23.70
N LEU A 562 23.21 -14.05 22.86
CA LEU A 562 22.60 -14.77 21.74
C LEU A 562 21.88 -16.07 22.15
N ARG A 563 22.10 -16.56 23.38
CA ARG A 563 21.61 -17.85 23.85
C ARG A 563 21.20 -17.76 25.32
N THR A 564 20.04 -17.15 25.52
CA THR A 564 19.56 -16.72 26.84
C THR A 564 18.34 -17.51 27.31
N TYR A 565 17.56 -18.10 26.40
CA TYR A 565 16.29 -18.74 26.75
C TYR A 565 16.36 -20.27 26.60
N VAL A 566 15.60 -20.98 27.41
CA VAL A 566 15.47 -22.44 27.36
C VAL A 566 14.02 -22.85 27.20
N ALA A 567 13.79 -23.84 26.36
CA ALA A 567 12.48 -24.44 26.12
C ALA A 567 12.36 -25.76 26.90
N LEU A 568 11.43 -25.75 27.86
CA LEU A 568 10.98 -26.91 28.60
C LEU A 568 9.82 -27.56 27.86
N ARG A 569 10.07 -28.73 27.26
CA ARG A 569 9.08 -29.45 26.45
C ARG A 569 8.56 -30.68 27.20
N PRO A 570 7.37 -30.62 27.80
CA PRO A 570 6.75 -31.81 28.37
C PRO A 570 6.40 -32.80 27.25
N PRO A 571 6.54 -34.12 27.47
CA PRO A 571 6.08 -35.11 26.50
C PRO A 571 4.61 -34.90 26.15
N GLY A 572 4.32 -34.58 24.88
CA GLY A 572 2.96 -34.34 24.39
C GLY A 572 2.30 -33.03 24.82
N GLY A 573 2.99 -32.14 25.55
CA GLY A 573 2.45 -30.85 25.97
C GLY A 573 3.06 -29.65 25.22
N ALA A 574 2.54 -28.45 25.49
CA ALA A 574 3.02 -27.20 24.91
C ALA A 574 4.43 -26.85 25.43
N ILE A 575 5.24 -26.24 24.57
CA ILE A 575 6.58 -25.74 24.94
C ILE A 575 6.42 -24.63 25.99
N GLN A 576 7.24 -24.65 27.04
CA GLN A 576 7.33 -23.56 28.01
C GLN A 576 8.71 -22.92 27.91
N VAL A 577 8.77 -21.61 27.71
CA VAL A 577 10.04 -20.89 27.62
C VAL A 577 10.35 -20.18 28.93
N ARG A 578 11.63 -20.21 29.33
CA ARG A 578 12.18 -19.50 30.49
C ARG A 578 13.51 -18.84 30.15
N GLN A 579 13.78 -17.69 30.73
CA GLN A 579 15.07 -17.02 30.58
C GLN A 579 16.06 -17.59 31.62
N VAL A 580 17.30 -17.85 31.20
CA VAL A 580 18.38 -18.24 32.09
C VAL A 580 19.08 -16.99 32.60
N THR A 581 19.02 -16.79 33.92
CA THR A 581 19.60 -15.63 34.61
C THR A 581 21.00 -15.90 35.15
N ASN A 582 21.36 -17.18 35.35
CA ASN A 582 22.69 -17.57 35.81
C ASN A 582 23.03 -19.01 35.45
N ILE A 583 24.31 -19.28 35.17
CA ILE A 583 24.87 -20.62 34.95
C ILE A 583 26.01 -20.84 35.95
N ALA A 584 25.94 -21.91 36.73
CA ALA A 584 26.94 -22.24 37.75
C ALA A 584 27.42 -23.69 37.63
N ALA A 585 28.70 -23.92 37.86
CA ALA A 585 29.25 -25.26 37.99
C ALA A 585 28.85 -25.86 39.35
N VAL A 586 28.34 -27.08 39.36
CA VAL A 586 28.02 -27.81 40.60
C VAL A 586 29.06 -28.90 40.85
N SER A 587 29.43 -29.65 39.82
CA SER A 587 30.49 -30.66 39.86
C SER A 587 31.09 -30.87 38.46
N ALA A 588 32.05 -31.79 38.33
CA ALA A 588 32.65 -32.13 37.03
C ALA A 588 31.65 -32.72 36.01
N THR A 589 30.48 -33.18 36.45
CA THR A 589 29.46 -33.82 35.60
C THR A 589 28.12 -33.09 35.62
N GLU A 590 27.99 -32.00 36.40
CA GLU A 590 26.73 -31.29 36.59
C GLU A 590 26.91 -29.76 36.65
N GLU A 591 26.00 -29.06 35.99
CA GLU A 591 25.87 -27.60 35.99
C GLU A 591 24.44 -27.23 36.44
N ALA A 592 24.26 -26.02 36.95
CA ALA A 592 22.97 -25.50 37.39
C ALA A 592 22.61 -24.24 36.59
N PHE A 593 21.40 -24.22 36.03
CA PHE A 593 20.83 -23.02 35.43
C PHE A 593 19.80 -22.43 36.39
N THR A 594 19.90 -21.13 36.62
CA THR A 594 18.87 -20.37 37.33
C THR A 594 17.96 -19.72 36.30
N LEU A 595 16.65 -19.91 36.47
CA LEU A 595 15.60 -19.40 35.61
C LEU A 595 15.00 -18.13 36.21
N ASP A 596 14.44 -17.27 35.37
CA ASP A 596 13.70 -16.07 35.77
C ASP A 596 12.36 -16.39 36.47
N GLY A 597 11.76 -17.54 36.14
CA GLY A 597 10.52 -18.00 36.75
C GLY A 597 10.43 -19.52 36.86
N ALA A 598 9.66 -20.00 37.84
CA ALA A 598 9.41 -21.43 37.98
C ALA A 598 8.58 -21.94 36.79
N SER A 599 8.84 -23.18 36.37
CA SER A 599 7.94 -23.91 35.49
C SER A 599 6.82 -24.55 36.31
N ALA A 600 5.61 -24.51 35.76
CA ALA A 600 4.44 -25.15 36.37
C ALA A 600 4.43 -26.68 36.17
N THR A 601 5.39 -27.22 35.41
CA THR A 601 5.41 -28.63 35.02
C THR A 601 6.59 -29.35 35.67
N ILE A 602 6.35 -30.56 36.16
CA ILE A 602 7.39 -31.44 36.69
C ILE A 602 8.08 -32.15 35.53
N PHE A 603 9.41 -32.17 35.54
CA PHE A 603 10.22 -32.89 34.55
C PHE A 603 11.06 -33.97 35.22
N PRO A 604 11.00 -35.23 34.77
CA PRO A 604 11.88 -36.27 35.29
C PRO A 604 13.35 -36.00 34.92
N ALA A 605 14.26 -36.61 35.68
CA ALA A 605 15.68 -36.64 35.31
C ALA A 605 15.84 -37.29 33.92
N GLY A 606 16.80 -36.80 33.14
CA GLY A 606 17.02 -37.24 31.76
C GLY A 606 16.12 -36.57 30.71
N SER A 607 15.20 -35.67 31.12
CA SER A 607 14.41 -34.90 30.15
C SER A 607 15.32 -34.01 29.31
N HIS A 608 15.05 -33.97 27.99
CA HIS A 608 15.78 -33.13 27.06
C HIS A 608 15.12 -31.76 26.92
N LEU A 609 15.95 -30.72 26.89
CA LEU A 609 15.56 -29.33 26.67
C LEU A 609 16.34 -28.79 25.47
N CYS A 610 15.79 -27.77 24.82
CA CYS A 610 16.45 -27.04 23.75
C CYS A 610 16.74 -25.59 24.17
N TRP A 611 17.77 -25.01 23.56
CA TRP A 611 17.93 -23.55 23.58
C TRP A 611 16.82 -22.90 22.75
N VAL A 612 16.49 -21.66 23.11
CA VAL A 612 15.62 -20.79 22.36
C VAL A 612 16.39 -19.50 22.12
N ASP A 613 16.57 -19.17 20.85
CA ASP A 613 17.38 -18.03 20.44
C ASP A 613 16.47 -16.97 19.79
N ILE A 614 16.83 -15.69 19.95
CA ILE A 614 16.17 -14.61 19.22
C ILE A 614 16.73 -14.62 17.80
N CYS A 615 15.85 -14.77 16.83
CA CYS A 615 16.22 -14.85 15.42
C CYS A 615 15.40 -13.89 14.57
N ARG A 616 15.98 -13.51 13.43
CA ARG A 616 15.28 -12.87 12.31
C ARG A 616 15.54 -13.65 11.01
N LEU A 617 14.78 -13.35 9.98
CA LEU A 617 15.11 -13.80 8.62
C LEU A 617 16.49 -13.26 8.20
N ALA A 618 17.28 -14.11 7.53
CA ALA A 618 18.59 -13.76 6.99
C ALA A 618 18.48 -12.89 5.73
N ASP A 619 17.46 -13.14 4.91
CA ASP A 619 17.23 -12.50 3.61
C ASP A 619 15.82 -11.88 3.56
N ASP A 620 15.69 -10.80 2.79
CA ASP A 620 14.41 -10.18 2.43
C ASP A 620 13.69 -10.92 1.30
N ASN A 621 14.37 -11.85 0.62
CA ASN A 621 13.81 -12.62 -0.47
C ASN A 621 13.39 -14.02 0.01
N VAL A 622 12.09 -14.21 0.23
CA VAL A 622 11.55 -15.50 0.68
C VAL A 622 10.83 -16.18 -0.49
N ALA A 623 11.26 -17.41 -0.81
CA ALA A 623 10.66 -18.22 -1.86
C ALA A 623 9.70 -19.27 -1.29
N ILE A 624 8.48 -19.29 -1.83
CA ILE A 624 7.43 -20.26 -1.51
C ILE A 624 7.18 -21.11 -2.75
N ASN A 625 7.37 -22.42 -2.63
CA ASN A 625 7.09 -23.36 -3.71
C ASN A 625 5.73 -24.03 -3.47
N TRP A 626 4.74 -23.65 -4.26
CA TRP A 626 3.39 -24.21 -4.22
C TRP A 626 3.34 -25.51 -5.02
N ARG A 627 2.96 -26.62 -4.37
CA ARG A 627 2.91 -27.95 -4.99
C ARG A 627 1.52 -28.34 -5.48
N LYS A 628 0.51 -27.75 -4.86
CA LYS A 628 -0.92 -27.86 -5.18
C LYS A 628 -1.65 -26.74 -4.45
N TRP A 629 -2.97 -26.64 -4.67
CA TRP A 629 -3.82 -25.73 -3.92
C TRP A 629 -3.64 -25.86 -2.41
N GLY A 630 -3.32 -24.75 -1.74
CA GLY A 630 -3.17 -24.71 -0.28
C GLY A 630 -2.01 -25.51 0.30
N SER A 631 -1.05 -25.98 -0.50
CA SER A 631 0.11 -26.72 0.00
C SER A 631 1.39 -26.20 -0.62
N CYS A 632 2.34 -25.87 0.24
CA CYS A 632 3.61 -25.30 -0.15
C CYS A 632 4.77 -25.81 0.68
N SER A 633 5.96 -25.59 0.16
CA SER A 633 7.21 -25.70 0.91
C SER A 633 7.99 -24.40 0.80
N CYS A 634 8.51 -23.93 1.92
CA CYS A 634 9.33 -22.73 2.02
C CYS A 634 10.54 -23.08 2.89
N SER A 635 11.71 -22.54 2.53
CA SER A 635 12.89 -22.57 3.40
C SER A 635 13.43 -21.15 3.50
N ALA A 636 13.89 -20.79 4.70
CA ALA A 636 14.59 -19.55 4.93
C ALA A 636 15.66 -19.77 5.99
N ASP A 637 16.79 -19.10 5.82
CA ASP A 637 17.83 -19.05 6.84
C ASP A 637 17.47 -18.00 7.89
N LEU A 638 17.73 -18.35 9.15
CA LEU A 638 17.43 -17.54 10.31
C LEU A 638 18.73 -17.21 11.02
N VAL A 639 18.97 -15.92 11.26
CA VAL A 639 20.19 -15.41 11.89
C VAL A 639 19.87 -15.10 13.35
N ARG A 640 20.71 -15.57 14.27
CA ARG A 640 20.62 -15.18 15.68
C ARG A 640 21.06 -13.73 15.88
N VAL A 641 20.31 -12.99 16.66
CA VAL A 641 20.53 -11.56 16.90
C VAL A 641 20.45 -11.21 18.37
N THR A 642 21.14 -10.14 18.75
CA THR A 642 20.99 -9.52 20.07
C THR A 642 19.97 -8.39 20.01
N GLU A 643 19.34 -8.12 21.15
CA GLU A 643 18.40 -7.01 21.38
C GLU A 643 18.90 -6.14 22.52
#